data_AF-A0A962UAQ1-F1
#
_entry.id   AF-A0A962UAQ1-F1
#
_cell.length_a   1.000
_cell.length_b   1.000
_cell.length_c   1.000
_cell.angle_alpha   90.00
_cell.angle_beta   90.00
_cell.angle_gamma   90.00
#
_symmetry.space_group_name_H-M   'P 1'
#
loop_
_entity.id
_entity.type
_entity.pdbx_description
1 polymer ?
#
loop_
_entity_poly.entity_id
_entity_poly.type
_entity_poly.pdbx_seq_one_letter_code
_entity_poly.pdbx_strand_id
1 'polypeptide(L)'
;GKVLARLPVDPRVGRMLLAAAQAACLNEVLVIASALSVMDPRERPVDKRQEADEAHALFADERSDFIGFLKLWQFIEENRRHLTRRKFERLCHQHFLSPTRVREWHDVHVQLRLQMHELGYRENEVEGDYASIHRALLAGLLSHIGMRTQGAKSDYLGARNRHFHLFPGSALFSHQPKWVVAAELVETTRLYARGVAAIEPEWVEPLAGHLVKHSYSAPRWHARAGQVFADEKVTLYGIPIVPRRKIAYGRIDPGESRSLFIRHGLTEGDMNTRAPFWRHNRELINDLRDIEAKARGRDVLVDEEVIYGFYASRLPDDVYSVAALETWLRGLPPEHGKLLHMRYEDLCRHAPDSEWVAQYPDHLDINDTRLPLRYRFTPGNEDDGVTLVVPVSMLGQLAPGVIDRVVPGLLLEKVTWLLKSLPKSVRRQLVPIPAFAERCVEAMPTSDAPLIQTLGATIKQLTGLHIAEDAWQPDQLPPYLHMRIRLLDEDLKRELDTSRDLAALQKQFAGRQRALASGRQTPTGSAAIPARIVDWTIDTLPAEVTQRSGRLQVRGYPVLADCGDHVERQVADSLATARRVHHAGVRRLLILREAKTIKALKKNVRGLAAMRLQYASVAAAPDDAATHAADVLDEILVLAVDRAFLDDAWSVRDRAGFERCRETGRPRLGPCLLEVGALVATILEQAHAVRRSLVATTQRNWQEAVTDMREQLDRLVYRGFINDTPYAHLQDYPRYLNALAVRRDKLQSAAARDLQQMHVMAQIYAEWRARDAGARRQGTEDPRLEEIRWMLEELRVSLFAQALKTAYPVSVKRIEKRWRELGL
;
A
#
# COMPACT_ATOMS: atom_id res chain seq x y z
N GLY A 1 -6.38 -17.11 66.63
CA GLY A 1 -5.49 -17.22 67.80
C GLY A 1 -6.26 -17.62 69.04
N LYS A 2 -6.73 -16.65 69.83
CA LYS A 2 -7.40 -16.90 71.13
C LYS A 2 -8.62 -17.84 71.05
N VAL A 3 -9.49 -17.67 70.06
CA VAL A 3 -10.65 -18.55 69.85
C VAL A 3 -10.22 -19.97 69.47
N LEU A 4 -9.21 -20.10 68.60
CA LEU A 4 -8.70 -21.38 68.10
C LEU A 4 -8.11 -22.24 69.23
N ALA A 5 -7.44 -21.63 70.21
CA ALA A 5 -6.84 -22.34 71.35
C ALA A 5 -7.86 -22.97 72.31
N ARG A 6 -9.16 -22.62 72.18
CA ARG A 6 -10.25 -23.20 72.98
C ARG A 6 -10.79 -24.51 72.38
N LEU A 7 -10.41 -24.85 71.14
CA LEU A 7 -10.82 -26.08 70.48
C LEU A 7 -9.73 -27.17 70.71
N PRO A 8 -10.06 -28.36 71.23
CA PRO A 8 -9.10 -29.44 71.50
C PRO A 8 -8.87 -30.31 70.26
N VAL A 9 -8.47 -29.68 69.15
CA VAL A 9 -8.12 -30.34 67.88
C VAL A 9 -6.85 -29.72 67.30
N ASP A 10 -6.30 -30.36 66.27
CA ASP A 10 -5.22 -29.77 65.47
C ASP A 10 -5.62 -28.35 65.01
N PRO A 11 -4.74 -27.35 65.15
CA PRO A 11 -5.04 -25.96 64.78
C PRO A 11 -5.57 -25.78 63.36
N ARG A 12 -5.21 -26.66 62.41
CA ARG A 12 -5.74 -26.65 61.04
C ARG A 12 -7.22 -27.00 61.04
N VAL A 13 -7.61 -28.08 61.74
CA VAL A 13 -9.01 -28.52 61.86
C VAL A 13 -9.85 -27.44 62.56
N GLY A 14 -9.34 -26.87 63.66
CA GLY A 14 -10.01 -25.75 64.31
C GLY A 14 -10.15 -24.51 63.41
N ARG A 15 -9.16 -24.22 62.56
CA ARG A 15 -9.23 -23.12 61.58
C ARG A 15 -10.28 -23.36 60.51
N MET A 16 -10.48 -24.62 60.09
CA MET A 16 -11.55 -25.02 59.16
C MET A 16 -12.92 -24.80 59.78
N LEU A 17 -13.14 -25.21 61.03
CA LEU A 17 -14.41 -25.02 61.75
C LEU A 17 -14.77 -23.53 61.88
N LEU A 18 -13.81 -22.68 62.23
CA LEU A 18 -14.03 -21.23 62.31
C LEU A 18 -14.31 -20.60 60.94
N ALA A 19 -13.68 -21.10 59.87
CA ALA A 19 -13.99 -20.65 58.51
C ALA A 19 -15.38 -21.11 58.06
N ALA A 20 -15.77 -22.34 58.41
CA ALA A 20 -17.05 -22.92 58.05
C ALA A 20 -18.24 -22.19 58.69
N ALA A 21 -18.08 -21.77 59.95
CA ALA A 21 -19.06 -20.92 60.62
C ALA A 21 -19.28 -19.58 59.91
N GLN A 22 -18.24 -19.00 59.31
CA GLN A 22 -18.33 -17.76 58.54
C GLN A 22 -18.90 -17.98 57.12
N ALA A 23 -18.67 -19.16 56.55
CA ALA A 23 -19.08 -19.54 55.20
C ALA A 23 -20.42 -20.30 55.14
N ALA A 24 -21.16 -20.38 56.27
CA ALA A 24 -22.44 -21.08 56.38
C ALA A 24 -22.40 -22.55 55.92
N CYS A 25 -21.33 -23.27 56.27
CA CYS A 25 -21.16 -24.71 55.98
C CYS A 25 -20.64 -25.49 57.21
N LEU A 26 -21.00 -25.02 58.41
CA LEU A 26 -20.51 -25.57 59.67
C LEU A 26 -21.02 -27.00 59.91
N ASN A 27 -22.24 -27.33 59.52
CA ASN A 27 -22.82 -28.67 59.69
C ASN A 27 -21.97 -29.72 58.97
N GLU A 28 -21.62 -29.47 57.71
CA GLU A 28 -20.83 -30.35 56.87
C GLU A 28 -19.38 -30.41 57.34
N VAL A 29 -18.78 -29.26 57.62
CA VAL A 29 -17.37 -29.22 58.06
C VAL A 29 -17.20 -29.80 59.46
N LEU A 30 -18.21 -29.78 60.33
CA LEU A 30 -18.17 -30.51 61.61
C LEU A 30 -18.02 -32.02 61.42
N VAL A 31 -18.73 -32.60 60.45
CA VAL A 31 -18.63 -34.02 60.09
C VAL A 31 -17.25 -34.34 59.52
N ILE A 32 -16.75 -33.50 58.61
CA ILE A 32 -15.44 -33.69 58.00
C ILE A 32 -14.33 -33.50 59.04
N ALA A 33 -14.38 -32.44 59.84
CA ALA A 33 -13.41 -32.14 60.89
C ALA A 33 -13.31 -33.25 61.93
N SER A 34 -14.44 -33.82 62.36
CA SER A 34 -14.42 -34.98 63.26
C SER A 34 -13.85 -36.22 62.58
N ALA A 35 -14.12 -36.44 61.28
CA ALA A 35 -13.56 -37.56 60.53
C ALA A 35 -12.03 -37.47 60.42
N LEU A 36 -11.50 -36.27 60.18
CA LEU A 36 -10.07 -35.99 60.10
C LEU A 36 -9.36 -36.07 61.47
N SER A 37 -10.12 -36.10 62.57
CA SER A 37 -9.59 -36.14 63.93
C SER A 37 -9.56 -37.55 64.54
N VAL A 38 -10.08 -38.56 63.82
CA VAL A 38 -10.13 -39.96 64.26
C VAL A 38 -9.52 -40.87 63.19
N MET A 39 -9.31 -42.15 63.50
CA MET A 39 -8.93 -43.13 62.48
C MET A 39 -10.09 -43.40 61.52
N ASP A 40 -9.80 -43.52 60.21
CA ASP A 40 -10.83 -43.80 59.20
C ASP A 40 -11.64 -45.06 59.57
N PRO A 41 -12.98 -44.96 59.65
CA PRO A 41 -13.84 -46.09 59.98
C PRO A 41 -13.86 -47.17 58.91
N ARG A 42 -13.44 -46.87 57.68
CA ARG A 42 -13.38 -47.83 56.57
C ARG A 42 -12.26 -48.86 56.80
N GLU A 43 -12.62 -50.14 56.70
CA GLU A 43 -11.70 -51.27 56.80
C GLU A 43 -11.45 -51.87 55.41
N ARG A 44 -10.20 -52.20 55.10
CA ARG A 44 -9.83 -52.82 53.81
C ARG A 44 -8.97 -54.07 54.03
N PRO A 45 -9.57 -55.20 54.46
CA PRO A 45 -8.84 -56.45 54.71
C PRO A 45 -8.13 -56.95 53.45
N VAL A 46 -6.93 -57.52 53.60
CA VAL A 46 -6.10 -57.95 52.46
C VAL A 46 -6.79 -58.98 51.57
N ASP A 47 -7.54 -59.90 52.17
CA ASP A 47 -8.21 -61.00 51.47
C ASP A 47 -9.57 -60.61 50.87
N LYS A 48 -10.08 -59.40 51.19
CA LYS A 48 -11.39 -58.90 50.76
C LYS A 48 -11.33 -57.49 50.17
N ARG A 49 -10.20 -57.12 49.57
CA ARG A 49 -9.97 -55.76 49.05
C ARG A 49 -11.01 -55.34 48.02
N GLN A 50 -11.38 -56.22 47.10
CA GLN A 50 -12.35 -55.91 46.04
C GLN A 50 -13.76 -55.67 46.61
N GLU A 51 -14.24 -56.54 47.49
CA GLU A 51 -15.55 -56.38 48.16
C GLU A 51 -15.60 -55.08 48.99
N ALA A 52 -14.50 -54.75 49.68
CA ALA A 52 -14.39 -53.51 50.45
C ALA A 52 -14.41 -52.26 49.54
N ASP A 53 -13.67 -52.29 48.42
CA ASP A 53 -13.64 -51.19 47.45
C ASP A 53 -15.03 -50.97 46.82
N GLU A 54 -15.75 -52.04 46.47
CA GLU A 54 -17.12 -51.99 45.95
C GLU A 54 -18.10 -51.41 47.00
N ALA A 55 -17.98 -51.82 48.26
CA ALA A 55 -18.80 -51.29 49.35
C ALA A 55 -18.53 -49.81 49.64
N HIS A 56 -17.26 -49.37 49.54
CA HIS A 56 -16.88 -47.98 49.79
C HIS A 56 -17.18 -47.07 48.60
N ALA A 57 -17.26 -47.61 47.37
CA ALA A 57 -17.61 -46.85 46.17
C ALA A 57 -18.99 -46.19 46.26
N LEU A 58 -19.92 -46.75 47.04
CA LEU A 58 -21.23 -46.16 47.33
C LEU A 58 -21.15 -44.75 47.92
N PHE A 59 -20.08 -44.45 48.64
CA PHE A 59 -19.86 -43.17 49.30
C PHE A 59 -18.86 -42.29 48.54
N ALA A 60 -18.35 -42.73 47.39
CA ALA A 60 -17.39 -41.95 46.62
C ALA A 60 -18.04 -40.67 46.06
N ASP A 61 -17.22 -39.64 45.92
CA ASP A 61 -17.58 -38.45 45.17
C ASP A 61 -16.50 -38.18 44.13
N GLU A 62 -16.90 -37.96 42.89
CA GLU A 62 -15.97 -37.81 41.76
C GLU A 62 -15.03 -36.61 41.92
N ARG A 63 -15.39 -35.64 42.78
CA ARG A 63 -14.65 -34.39 42.97
C ARG A 63 -14.05 -34.23 44.36
N SER A 64 -14.41 -35.04 45.35
CA SER A 64 -13.95 -34.83 46.73
C SER A 64 -14.09 -36.03 47.67
N ASP A 65 -12.97 -36.53 48.19
CA ASP A 65 -12.98 -37.52 49.26
C ASP A 65 -13.62 -36.96 50.56
N PHE A 66 -13.61 -35.64 50.76
CA PHE A 66 -14.27 -34.99 51.90
C PHE A 66 -15.79 -35.09 51.81
N ILE A 67 -16.36 -34.91 50.62
CA ILE A 67 -17.79 -35.14 50.38
C ILE A 67 -18.13 -36.61 50.59
N GLY A 68 -17.18 -37.53 50.32
CA GLY A 68 -17.38 -38.94 50.64
C GLY A 68 -17.55 -39.24 52.12
N PHE A 69 -16.90 -38.47 53.02
CA PHE A 69 -17.20 -38.55 54.45
C PHE A 69 -18.61 -38.07 54.79
N LEU A 70 -19.14 -37.04 54.11
CA LEU A 70 -20.51 -36.59 54.31
C LEU A 70 -21.53 -37.66 53.90
N LYS A 71 -21.35 -38.27 52.72
CA LYS A 71 -22.21 -39.36 52.23
C LYS A 71 -22.20 -40.56 53.18
N LEU A 72 -21.01 -40.96 53.64
CA LEU A 72 -20.84 -42.04 54.60
C LEU A 72 -21.52 -41.72 55.95
N TRP A 73 -21.32 -40.50 56.45
CA TRP A 73 -21.94 -40.05 57.69
C TRP A 73 -23.46 -40.05 57.62
N GLN A 74 -24.04 -39.54 56.53
CA GLN A 74 -25.48 -39.52 56.31
C GLN A 74 -26.05 -40.95 56.30
N PHE A 75 -25.41 -41.88 55.58
CA PHE A 75 -25.79 -43.29 55.54
C PHE A 75 -25.73 -43.93 56.94
N ILE A 76 -24.66 -43.66 57.69
CA ILE A 76 -24.48 -44.16 59.05
C ILE A 76 -25.59 -43.64 59.98
N GLU A 77 -25.83 -42.33 59.97
CA GLU A 77 -26.78 -41.69 60.90
C GLU A 77 -28.23 -42.06 60.60
N GLU A 78 -28.61 -42.17 59.32
CA GLU A 78 -29.94 -42.64 58.93
C GLU A 78 -30.18 -44.06 59.45
N ASN A 79 -29.25 -44.98 59.19
CA ASN A 79 -29.39 -46.37 59.62
C ASN A 79 -29.28 -46.54 61.15
N ARG A 80 -28.45 -45.75 61.82
CA ARG A 80 -28.30 -45.80 63.29
C ARG A 80 -29.60 -45.43 64.01
N ARG A 81 -30.38 -44.48 63.48
CA ARG A 81 -31.67 -44.06 64.05
C ARG A 81 -32.73 -45.14 63.96
N HIS A 82 -32.68 -45.99 62.93
CA HIS A 82 -33.72 -46.97 62.62
C HIS A 82 -33.37 -48.42 63.01
N LEU A 83 -32.08 -48.74 63.21
CA LEU A 83 -31.62 -50.09 63.52
C LEU A 83 -31.30 -50.28 65.01
N THR A 84 -31.57 -51.49 65.53
CA THR A 84 -31.08 -51.88 66.85
C THR A 84 -29.56 -52.05 66.82
N ARG A 85 -28.89 -51.88 67.97
CA ARG A 85 -27.42 -51.94 68.08
C ARG A 85 -26.78 -53.15 67.37
N ARG A 86 -27.34 -54.36 67.55
CA ARG A 86 -26.84 -55.58 66.89
C ARG A 86 -27.04 -55.56 65.37
N LYS A 87 -28.14 -54.99 64.88
CA LYS A 87 -28.41 -54.85 63.44
C LYS A 87 -27.48 -53.80 62.81
N PHE A 88 -27.23 -52.71 63.52
CA PHE A 88 -26.31 -51.66 63.09
C PHE A 88 -24.85 -52.14 63.07
N GLU A 89 -24.38 -52.85 64.10
CA GLU A 89 -23.03 -53.45 64.09
C GLU A 89 -22.86 -54.41 62.89
N ARG A 90 -23.87 -55.22 62.57
CA ARG A 90 -23.84 -56.08 61.38
C ARG A 90 -23.82 -55.27 60.07
N LEU A 91 -24.57 -54.18 59.97
CA LEU A 91 -24.53 -53.27 58.81
C LEU A 91 -23.13 -52.70 58.62
N CYS A 92 -22.48 -52.24 59.69
CA CYS A 92 -21.10 -51.77 59.64
C CYS A 92 -20.16 -52.84 59.05
N HIS A 93 -20.21 -54.08 59.54
CA HIS A 93 -19.39 -55.16 58.99
C HIS A 93 -19.72 -55.48 57.52
N GLN A 94 -21.00 -55.42 57.11
CA GLN A 94 -21.41 -55.63 55.71
C GLN A 94 -20.84 -54.57 54.76
N HIS A 95 -20.69 -53.33 55.23
CA HIS A 95 -20.11 -52.23 54.48
C HIS A 95 -18.61 -52.02 54.76
N PHE A 96 -17.94 -53.00 55.37
CA PHE A 96 -16.52 -52.94 55.74
C PHE A 96 -16.18 -51.67 56.55
N LEU A 97 -16.97 -51.42 57.59
CA LEU A 97 -16.80 -50.31 58.55
C LEU A 97 -16.57 -50.88 59.95
N SER A 98 -15.63 -50.28 60.68
CA SER A 98 -15.34 -50.62 62.07
C SER A 98 -16.39 -49.99 63.01
N PRO A 99 -17.23 -50.77 63.72
CA PRO A 99 -18.27 -50.19 64.58
C PRO A 99 -17.70 -49.33 65.72
N THR A 100 -16.50 -49.66 66.19
CA THR A 100 -15.79 -48.90 67.23
C THR A 100 -15.36 -47.53 66.72
N ARG A 101 -14.74 -47.45 65.53
CA ARG A 101 -14.30 -46.17 64.95
C ARG A 101 -15.48 -45.30 64.51
N VAL A 102 -16.58 -45.91 64.07
CA VAL A 102 -17.82 -45.18 63.78
C VAL A 102 -18.37 -44.50 65.05
N ARG A 103 -18.32 -45.20 66.20
CA ARG A 103 -18.71 -44.61 67.49
C ARG A 103 -17.76 -43.47 67.88
N GLU A 104 -16.46 -43.69 67.77
CA GLU A 104 -15.42 -42.67 68.06
C GLU A 104 -15.62 -41.41 67.20
N TRP A 105 -15.85 -41.57 65.90
CA TRP A 105 -16.16 -40.47 64.98
C TRP A 105 -17.38 -39.68 65.45
N HIS A 106 -18.44 -40.38 65.85
CA HIS A 106 -19.64 -39.72 66.35
C HIS A 106 -19.42 -38.98 67.67
N ASP A 107 -18.69 -39.57 68.61
CA ASP A 107 -18.41 -38.95 69.90
C ASP A 107 -17.58 -37.67 69.72
N VAL A 108 -16.57 -37.69 68.83
CA VAL A 108 -15.80 -36.49 68.46
C VAL A 108 -16.68 -35.45 67.76
N HIS A 109 -17.57 -35.85 66.86
CA HIS A 109 -18.50 -34.92 66.21
C HIS A 109 -19.37 -34.19 67.24
N VAL A 110 -19.98 -34.93 68.18
CA VAL A 110 -20.80 -34.34 69.26
C VAL A 110 -19.97 -33.39 70.12
N GLN A 111 -18.75 -33.77 70.48
CA GLN A 111 -17.85 -32.94 71.28
C GLN A 111 -17.51 -31.62 70.57
N LEU A 112 -17.13 -31.67 69.29
CA LEU A 112 -16.81 -30.48 68.50
C LEU A 112 -18.03 -29.57 68.31
N ARG A 113 -19.20 -30.17 68.09
CA ARG A 113 -20.46 -29.44 67.96
C ARG A 113 -20.79 -28.66 69.24
N LEU A 114 -20.67 -29.30 70.41
CA LEU A 114 -20.88 -28.64 71.70
C LEU A 114 -19.89 -27.49 71.92
N GLN A 115 -18.63 -27.67 71.56
CA GLN A 115 -17.63 -26.61 71.68
C GLN A 115 -17.88 -25.43 70.74
N MET A 116 -18.30 -25.70 69.50
CA MET A 116 -18.70 -24.65 68.57
C MET A 116 -19.92 -23.88 69.10
N HIS A 117 -20.86 -24.57 69.75
CA HIS A 117 -22.01 -23.93 70.43
C HIS A 117 -21.58 -23.07 71.62
N GLU A 118 -20.65 -23.53 72.45
CA GLU A 118 -20.08 -22.76 73.57
C GLU A 118 -19.35 -21.49 73.10
N LEU A 119 -18.78 -21.53 71.89
CA LEU A 119 -18.16 -20.38 71.23
C LEU A 119 -19.17 -19.46 70.53
N GLY A 120 -20.46 -19.80 70.55
CA GLY A 120 -21.55 -19.01 69.98
C GLY A 120 -21.84 -19.28 68.51
N TYR A 121 -21.24 -20.31 67.91
CA TYR A 121 -21.50 -20.71 66.53
C TYR A 121 -22.60 -21.75 66.45
N ARG A 122 -23.38 -21.72 65.37
CA ARG A 122 -24.49 -22.66 65.11
C ARG A 122 -24.37 -23.22 63.70
N GLU A 123 -24.88 -24.44 63.53
CA GLU A 123 -24.97 -25.13 62.26
C GLU A 123 -25.87 -24.35 61.28
N ASN A 124 -25.55 -24.42 59.99
CA ASN A 124 -26.35 -23.87 58.91
C ASN A 124 -27.66 -24.68 58.72
N GLU A 125 -28.74 -23.97 58.37
CA GLU A 125 -30.05 -24.58 58.09
C GLU A 125 -30.15 -25.14 56.66
N VAL A 126 -29.48 -24.47 55.72
CA VAL A 126 -29.38 -24.87 54.31
C VAL A 126 -28.02 -25.51 54.08
N GLU A 127 -27.99 -26.63 53.35
CA GLU A 127 -26.73 -27.32 53.04
C GLU A 127 -25.72 -26.41 52.34
N GLY A 128 -24.48 -26.45 52.82
CA GLY A 128 -23.39 -25.66 52.27
C GLY A 128 -23.03 -26.11 50.84
N ASP A 129 -22.78 -25.17 49.93
CA ASP A 129 -22.34 -25.52 48.59
C ASP A 129 -20.90 -26.05 48.56
N TYR A 130 -20.54 -26.73 47.47
CA TYR A 130 -19.22 -27.35 47.31
C TYR A 130 -18.09 -26.32 47.52
N ALA A 131 -18.22 -25.12 46.97
CA ALA A 131 -17.18 -24.09 47.06
C ALA A 131 -17.00 -23.59 48.49
N SER A 132 -18.07 -23.38 49.25
CA SER A 132 -18.04 -22.90 50.63
C SER A 132 -17.41 -23.93 51.56
N ILE A 133 -17.77 -25.20 51.42
CA ILE A 133 -17.15 -26.31 52.16
C ILE A 133 -15.64 -26.33 51.89
N HIS A 134 -15.22 -26.35 50.62
CA HIS A 134 -13.80 -26.49 50.29
C HIS A 134 -12.98 -25.22 50.55
N ARG A 135 -13.56 -24.02 50.50
CA ARG A 135 -12.92 -22.77 50.98
C ARG A 135 -12.69 -22.82 52.49
N ALA A 136 -13.63 -23.35 53.27
CA ALA A 136 -13.46 -23.53 54.70
C ALA A 136 -12.35 -24.54 55.00
N LEU A 137 -12.29 -25.66 54.27
CA LEU A 137 -11.18 -26.63 54.36
C LEU A 137 -9.83 -25.99 54.01
N LEU A 138 -9.77 -25.22 52.91
CA LEU A 138 -8.57 -24.52 52.46
C LEU A 138 -7.99 -23.59 53.53
N ALA A 139 -8.83 -22.95 54.35
CA ALA A 139 -8.37 -22.06 55.41
C ALA A 139 -7.44 -22.76 56.42
N GLY A 140 -7.60 -24.08 56.62
CA GLY A 140 -6.70 -24.90 57.44
C GLY A 140 -5.62 -25.65 56.63
N LEU A 141 -5.79 -25.81 55.32
CA LEU A 141 -4.99 -26.69 54.46
C LEU A 141 -4.17 -25.97 53.38
N LEU A 142 -3.90 -24.66 53.53
CA LEU A 142 -3.14 -23.86 52.56
C LEU A 142 -1.77 -24.46 52.19
N SER A 143 -1.13 -25.22 53.07
CA SER A 143 0.14 -25.91 52.81
C SER A 143 0.00 -27.27 52.13
N HIS A 144 -1.22 -27.78 51.95
CA HIS A 144 -1.51 -29.08 51.35
C HIS A 144 -2.20 -28.95 49.98
N ILE A 145 -2.08 -27.78 49.34
CA ILE A 145 -2.51 -27.61 47.96
C ILE A 145 -1.46 -28.19 47.01
N GLY A 146 -1.90 -28.65 45.84
CA GLY A 146 -1.01 -29.06 44.76
C GLY A 146 -1.55 -28.72 43.38
N MET A 147 -0.64 -28.36 42.48
CA MET A 147 -0.90 -28.14 41.07
C MET A 147 -0.28 -29.27 40.26
N ARG A 148 -1.08 -29.92 39.41
CA ARG A 148 -0.61 -31.01 38.54
C ARG A 148 0.49 -30.49 37.60
N THR A 149 1.61 -31.21 37.52
CA THR A 149 2.71 -30.87 36.62
C THR A 149 2.36 -31.26 35.18
N GLN A 150 2.89 -30.51 34.19
CA GLN A 150 2.70 -30.86 32.79
C GLN A 150 3.73 -31.92 32.38
N GLY A 151 3.29 -33.00 31.74
CA GLY A 151 4.17 -34.02 31.14
C GLY A 151 4.46 -35.27 32.00
N ALA A 152 4.13 -35.28 33.30
CA ALA A 152 4.24 -36.45 34.16
C ALA A 152 2.87 -36.95 34.61
N LYS A 153 2.56 -38.24 34.42
CA LYS A 153 1.32 -38.84 34.92
C LYS A 153 1.36 -38.87 36.46
N SER A 154 0.29 -38.40 37.08
CA SER A 154 0.05 -38.46 38.53
C SER A 154 0.96 -37.60 39.42
N ASP A 155 1.75 -36.66 38.90
CA ASP A 155 2.66 -35.82 39.71
C ASP A 155 2.09 -34.40 39.98
N TYR A 156 2.15 -33.98 41.24
CA TYR A 156 1.64 -32.69 41.71
C TYR A 156 2.73 -31.88 42.41
N LEU A 157 2.91 -30.63 41.98
CA LEU A 157 3.73 -29.64 42.65
C LEU A 157 2.95 -29.04 43.83
N GLY A 158 3.38 -29.39 45.04
CA GLY A 158 2.88 -28.91 46.32
C GLY A 158 3.71 -27.79 46.94
N ALA A 159 3.27 -27.36 48.12
CA ALA A 159 3.93 -26.27 48.86
C ALA A 159 5.39 -26.60 49.13
N ARG A 160 6.24 -25.56 49.07
CA ARG A 160 7.70 -25.65 49.26
C ARG A 160 8.37 -26.57 48.24
N ASN A 161 7.87 -26.57 47.00
CA ASN A 161 8.35 -27.38 45.87
C ASN A 161 8.36 -28.90 46.14
N ARG A 162 7.48 -29.40 47.02
CA ARG A 162 7.34 -30.84 47.26
C ARG A 162 6.53 -31.46 46.14
N HIS A 163 6.97 -32.60 45.63
CA HIS A 163 6.22 -33.36 44.64
C HIS A 163 5.46 -34.51 45.33
N PHE A 164 4.18 -34.67 45.02
CA PHE A 164 3.35 -35.73 45.58
C PHE A 164 2.41 -36.35 44.54
N HIS A 165 1.92 -37.55 44.84
CA HIS A 165 0.97 -38.30 44.02
C HIS A 165 -0.37 -38.44 44.73
N LEU A 166 -1.48 -38.53 43.99
CA LEU A 166 -2.77 -38.88 44.61
C LEU A 166 -2.73 -40.34 45.09
N PHE A 167 -3.27 -40.61 46.28
CA PHE A 167 -3.34 -41.97 46.80
C PHE A 167 -4.28 -42.84 45.92
N PRO A 168 -3.90 -44.07 45.55
CA PRO A 168 -4.72 -44.94 44.68
C PRO A 168 -6.14 -45.23 45.18
N GLY A 169 -6.39 -45.10 46.48
CA GLY A 169 -7.71 -45.27 47.07
C GLY A 169 -8.62 -44.03 47.01
N SER A 170 -8.15 -42.90 46.47
CA SER A 170 -8.97 -41.70 46.27
C SER A 170 -9.83 -41.85 45.02
N ALA A 171 -11.07 -41.34 45.06
CA ALA A 171 -11.94 -41.29 43.89
C ALA A 171 -11.35 -40.43 42.76
N LEU A 172 -10.45 -39.50 43.10
CA LEU A 172 -9.79 -38.60 42.15
C LEU A 172 -8.54 -39.18 41.50
N PHE A 173 -8.09 -40.39 41.89
CA PHE A 173 -6.87 -41.00 41.37
C PHE A 173 -6.87 -41.16 39.85
N SER A 174 -8.05 -41.48 39.28
CA SER A 174 -8.25 -41.64 37.84
C SER A 174 -8.41 -40.30 37.11
N HIS A 175 -9.15 -39.35 37.69
CA HIS A 175 -9.49 -38.08 37.02
C HIS A 175 -8.36 -37.02 37.12
N GLN A 176 -7.60 -37.01 38.22
CA GLN A 176 -6.42 -36.15 38.42
C GLN A 176 -6.67 -34.67 38.08
N PRO A 177 -7.51 -33.94 38.83
CA PRO A 177 -7.81 -32.54 38.54
C PRO A 177 -6.54 -31.67 38.60
N LYS A 178 -6.56 -30.53 37.90
CA LYS A 178 -5.39 -29.63 37.81
C LYS A 178 -4.94 -29.10 39.16
N TRP A 179 -5.88 -28.80 40.05
CA TRP A 179 -5.62 -28.27 41.37
C TRP A 179 -6.33 -29.12 42.41
N VAL A 180 -5.61 -29.42 43.49
CA VAL A 180 -6.12 -30.21 44.61
C VAL A 180 -5.78 -29.59 45.94
N VAL A 181 -6.60 -29.89 46.94
CA VAL A 181 -6.24 -29.82 48.36
C VAL A 181 -6.25 -31.23 48.94
N ALA A 182 -5.31 -31.53 49.83
CA ALA A 182 -5.23 -32.80 50.54
C ALA A 182 -5.41 -32.60 52.06
N ALA A 183 -6.10 -33.52 52.72
CA ALA A 183 -6.20 -33.56 54.17
C ALA A 183 -4.81 -33.80 54.78
N GLU A 184 -4.08 -34.77 54.23
CA GLU A 184 -2.75 -35.16 54.69
C GLU A 184 -1.83 -35.55 53.53
N LEU A 185 -0.52 -35.39 53.76
CA LEU A 185 0.55 -35.84 52.87
C LEU A 185 1.38 -36.88 53.64
N VAL A 186 1.36 -38.14 53.18
CA VAL A 186 1.97 -39.27 53.88
C VAL A 186 3.03 -39.92 52.99
N GLU A 187 4.23 -40.06 53.52
CA GLU A 187 5.35 -40.68 52.82
C GLU A 187 5.39 -42.18 53.10
N THR A 188 5.29 -43.00 52.05
CA THR A 188 5.47 -44.46 52.13
C THR A 188 6.55 -44.91 51.14
N THR A 189 6.17 -45.33 49.93
CA THR A 189 7.11 -45.53 48.80
C THR A 189 7.35 -44.24 48.02
N ARG A 190 6.35 -43.34 48.03
CA ARG A 190 6.39 -41.97 47.53
C ARG A 190 5.57 -41.10 48.48
N LEU A 191 5.65 -39.79 48.32
CA LEU A 191 4.76 -38.87 49.03
C LEU A 191 3.36 -38.94 48.40
N TYR A 192 2.37 -39.41 49.16
CA TYR A 192 0.99 -39.56 48.72
C TYR A 192 0.05 -38.57 49.42
N ALA A 193 -0.84 -37.95 48.66
CA ALA A 193 -1.94 -37.15 49.16
C ALA A 193 -3.17 -38.03 49.44
N ARG A 194 -3.71 -37.91 50.66
CA ARG A 194 -4.94 -38.60 51.09
C ARG A 194 -5.99 -37.59 51.52
N GLY A 195 -7.27 -37.97 51.36
CA GLY A 195 -8.40 -37.07 51.56
C GLY A 195 -8.30 -35.89 50.60
N VAL A 196 -8.47 -36.17 49.30
CA VAL A 196 -8.19 -35.21 48.23
C VAL A 196 -9.49 -34.60 47.72
N ALA A 197 -9.46 -33.32 47.35
CA ALA A 197 -10.54 -32.69 46.59
C ALA A 197 -10.02 -31.75 45.51
N ALA A 198 -10.80 -31.64 44.44
CA ALA A 198 -10.60 -30.63 43.41
C ALA A 198 -10.91 -29.23 43.95
N ILE A 199 -10.05 -28.26 43.66
CA ILE A 199 -10.24 -26.85 44.06
C ILE A 199 -10.00 -25.93 42.88
N GLU A 200 -10.49 -24.69 42.97
CA GLU A 200 -10.06 -23.62 42.08
C GLU A 200 -8.97 -22.75 42.73
N PRO A 201 -7.91 -22.37 41.98
CA PRO A 201 -6.80 -21.58 42.52
C PRO A 201 -7.22 -20.21 43.04
N GLU A 202 -8.29 -19.63 42.47
CA GLU A 202 -8.87 -18.35 42.87
C GLU A 202 -9.40 -18.35 44.31
N TRP A 203 -9.73 -19.52 44.85
CA TRP A 203 -10.19 -19.66 46.23
C TRP A 203 -9.04 -19.48 47.24
N VAL A 204 -7.80 -19.63 46.80
CA VAL A 204 -6.61 -19.64 47.65
C VAL A 204 -6.12 -18.22 47.97
N GLU A 205 -6.04 -17.34 46.98
CA GLU A 205 -5.48 -15.97 47.15
C GLU A 205 -6.16 -15.17 48.27
N PRO A 206 -7.51 -15.10 48.37
CA PRO A 206 -8.19 -14.35 49.44
C PRO A 206 -7.90 -14.88 50.84
N LEU A 207 -7.69 -16.19 50.98
CA LEU A 207 -7.39 -16.86 52.26
C LEU A 207 -5.91 -16.71 52.64
N ALA A 208 -5.03 -16.53 51.65
CA ALA A 208 -3.59 -16.56 51.80
C ALA A 208 -2.91 -15.18 51.63
N GLY A 209 -3.67 -14.07 51.61
CA GLY A 209 -3.12 -12.73 51.34
C GLY A 209 -1.91 -12.32 52.19
N HIS A 210 -1.80 -12.84 53.42
CA HIS A 210 -0.69 -12.61 54.35
C HIS A 210 0.54 -13.53 54.12
N LEU A 211 0.45 -14.48 53.18
CA LEU A 211 1.46 -15.52 52.90
C LEU A 211 1.95 -15.50 51.46
N VAL A 212 1.16 -14.92 50.56
CA VAL A 212 1.52 -14.86 49.13
C VAL A 212 2.69 -13.91 48.89
N LYS A 213 3.49 -14.22 47.87
CA LYS A 213 4.53 -13.33 47.34
C LYS A 213 4.13 -12.87 45.95
N HIS A 214 4.19 -11.56 45.75
CA HIS A 214 3.94 -10.91 44.48
C HIS A 214 5.27 -10.65 43.77
N SER A 215 5.30 -10.89 42.47
CA SER A 215 6.41 -10.54 41.59
C SER A 215 5.85 -9.90 40.33
N TYR A 216 6.52 -8.86 39.85
CA TYR A 216 6.09 -8.06 38.71
C TYR A 216 7.10 -8.16 37.59
N SER A 217 6.64 -8.17 36.34
CA SER A 217 7.50 -8.31 35.17
C SER A 217 6.88 -7.65 33.94
N ALA A 218 7.69 -7.42 32.92
CA ALA A 218 7.28 -6.83 31.64
C ALA A 218 6.47 -5.53 31.79
N PRO A 219 6.98 -4.51 32.51
CA PRO A 219 6.36 -3.20 32.57
C PRO A 219 6.31 -2.60 31.17
N ARG A 220 5.14 -2.11 30.78
CA ARG A 220 4.87 -1.64 29.42
C ARG A 220 3.92 -0.47 29.40
N TRP A 221 4.25 0.54 28.59
CA TRP A 221 3.34 1.63 28.29
C TRP A 221 2.11 1.12 27.55
N HIS A 222 0.94 1.71 27.84
CA HIS A 222 -0.30 1.37 27.18
C HIS A 222 -1.05 2.65 26.78
N ALA A 223 -0.76 3.15 25.57
CA ALA A 223 -1.25 4.42 25.02
C ALA A 223 -2.73 4.69 25.27
N ARG A 224 -3.60 3.74 24.90
CA ARG A 224 -5.07 3.89 25.03
C ARG A 224 -5.53 4.07 26.48
N ALA A 225 -4.80 3.51 27.44
CA ALA A 225 -5.13 3.62 28.86
C ALA A 225 -4.34 4.74 29.55
N GLY A 226 -3.33 5.30 28.87
CA GLY A 226 -2.51 6.39 29.38
C GLY A 226 -1.70 6.06 30.63
N GLN A 227 -1.32 4.78 30.84
CA GLN A 227 -0.56 4.34 32.01
C GLN A 227 0.26 3.08 31.72
N VAL A 228 1.20 2.78 32.63
CA VAL A 228 2.04 1.58 32.56
C VAL A 228 1.35 0.40 33.23
N PHE A 229 1.37 -0.76 32.57
CA PHE A 229 0.91 -2.03 33.10
C PHE A 229 2.09 -3.00 33.25
N ALA A 230 1.99 -3.90 34.21
CA ALA A 230 2.92 -5.02 34.36
C ALA A 230 2.14 -6.34 34.49
N ASP A 231 2.86 -7.43 34.28
CA ASP A 231 2.38 -8.77 34.57
C ASP A 231 2.75 -9.15 36.00
N GLU A 232 1.74 -9.39 36.82
CA GLU A 232 1.86 -9.87 38.18
C GLU A 232 1.77 -11.39 38.24
N LYS A 233 2.71 -12.00 38.95
CA LYS A 233 2.67 -13.40 39.35
C LYS A 233 2.58 -13.48 40.87
N VAL A 234 1.57 -14.20 41.36
CA VAL A 234 1.33 -14.43 42.79
C VAL A 234 1.66 -15.88 43.12
N THR A 235 2.52 -16.07 44.12
CA THR A 235 2.95 -17.40 44.55
C THR A 235 2.61 -17.64 46.02
N LEU A 236 2.13 -18.83 46.34
CA LEU A 236 1.94 -19.30 47.71
C LEU A 236 2.89 -20.46 47.97
N TYR A 237 3.81 -20.32 48.92
CA TYR A 237 4.82 -21.32 49.24
C TYR A 237 5.58 -21.87 48.02
N GLY A 238 5.84 -21.03 47.00
CA GLY A 238 6.54 -21.41 45.77
C GLY A 238 5.62 -21.90 44.64
N ILE A 239 4.35 -22.18 44.91
CA ILE A 239 3.38 -22.58 43.87
C ILE A 239 2.76 -21.33 43.24
N PRO A 240 2.74 -21.19 41.89
CA PRO A 240 2.09 -20.07 41.23
C PRO A 240 0.56 -20.22 41.25
N ILE A 241 -0.11 -19.57 42.20
CA ILE A 241 -1.59 -19.56 42.29
C ILE A 241 -2.21 -18.60 41.28
N VAL A 242 -1.53 -17.47 41.00
CA VAL A 242 -1.86 -16.58 39.88
C VAL A 242 -0.62 -16.53 38.98
N PRO A 243 -0.62 -17.25 37.84
CA PRO A 243 0.55 -17.34 36.99
C PRO A 243 0.86 -16.02 36.27
N ARG A 244 -0.19 -15.27 35.90
CA ARG A 244 -0.09 -13.97 35.23
C ARG A 244 -1.40 -13.19 35.38
N ARG A 245 -1.35 -11.99 35.94
CA ARG A 245 -2.46 -11.01 36.01
C ARG A 245 -1.95 -9.65 35.57
N LYS A 246 -2.66 -9.00 34.63
CA LYS A 246 -2.32 -7.63 34.20
C LYS A 246 -2.76 -6.65 35.29
N ILE A 247 -1.84 -5.79 35.74
CA ILE A 247 -2.13 -4.79 36.78
C ILE A 247 -1.51 -3.43 36.45
N ALA A 248 -2.10 -2.36 37.01
CA ALA A 248 -1.54 -1.02 36.91
C ALA A 248 -0.23 -0.96 37.70
N TYR A 249 0.85 -0.54 37.04
CA TYR A 249 2.19 -0.60 37.60
C TYR A 249 2.64 0.70 38.29
N GLY A 250 1.98 1.81 37.97
CA GLY A 250 2.37 3.14 38.48
C GLY A 250 2.46 3.27 40.00
N ARG A 251 1.62 2.54 40.76
CA ARG A 251 1.68 2.55 42.24
C ARG A 251 2.72 1.60 42.82
N ILE A 252 3.20 0.65 42.02
CA ILE A 252 4.12 -0.40 42.45
C ILE A 252 5.55 0.10 42.26
N ASP A 253 5.85 0.64 41.08
CA ASP A 253 7.09 1.34 40.80
C ASP A 253 6.79 2.64 40.02
N PRO A 254 6.61 3.76 40.73
CA PRO A 254 6.38 5.07 40.11
C PRO A 254 7.56 5.52 39.24
N GLY A 255 8.80 5.18 39.62
CA GLY A 255 10.02 5.65 38.96
C GLY A 255 10.19 5.03 37.57
N GLU A 256 10.10 3.70 37.48
CA GLU A 256 10.13 3.00 36.20
C GLU A 256 8.92 3.38 35.35
N SER A 257 7.73 3.50 35.96
CA SER A 257 6.52 3.92 35.26
C SER A 257 6.63 5.33 34.68
N ARG A 258 7.24 6.26 35.41
CA ARG A 258 7.52 7.63 34.95
C ARG A 258 8.46 7.63 33.77
N SER A 259 9.55 6.86 33.84
CA SER A 259 10.51 6.76 32.73
C SER A 259 9.85 6.25 31.45
N LEU A 260 9.07 5.17 31.55
CA LEU A 260 8.32 4.61 30.42
C LEU A 260 7.25 5.58 29.90
N PHE A 261 6.57 6.31 30.77
CA PHE A 261 5.60 7.33 30.38
C PHE A 261 6.26 8.47 29.59
N ILE A 262 7.38 9.02 30.06
CA ILE A 262 8.05 10.12 29.38
C ILE A 262 8.62 9.66 28.03
N ARG A 263 9.21 8.47 27.97
CA ARG A 263 9.78 7.92 26.74
C ARG A 263 8.70 7.60 25.70
N HIS A 264 7.77 6.71 26.01
CA HIS A 264 6.78 6.28 25.02
C HIS A 264 5.65 7.30 24.87
N GLY A 265 5.09 7.78 25.98
CA GLY A 265 3.95 8.69 25.96
C GLY A 265 4.31 10.06 25.41
N LEU A 266 5.32 10.73 25.98
CA LEU A 266 5.64 12.13 25.66
C LEU A 266 6.67 12.30 24.53
N THR A 267 7.72 11.48 24.51
CA THR A 267 8.85 11.63 23.58
C THR A 267 8.52 11.02 22.22
N GLU A 268 8.12 9.74 22.19
CA GLU A 268 7.78 9.03 20.95
C GLU A 268 6.44 9.49 20.35
N GLY A 269 5.54 10.05 21.17
CA GLY A 269 4.24 10.54 20.70
C GLY A 269 3.05 9.64 21.02
N ASP A 270 3.23 8.58 21.82
CA ASP A 270 2.22 7.53 22.01
C ASP A 270 1.24 7.85 23.16
N MET A 271 0.66 9.05 23.14
CA MET A 271 -0.27 9.54 24.15
C MET A 271 -1.44 10.29 23.52
N ASN A 272 -2.62 10.15 24.11
CA ASN A 272 -3.80 10.94 23.76
C ASN A 272 -4.16 11.89 24.91
N THR A 273 -4.07 13.20 24.66
CA THR A 273 -4.50 14.26 25.58
C THR A 273 -4.97 15.48 24.77
N ARG A 274 -5.79 16.32 25.39
CA ARG A 274 -6.22 17.62 24.82
C ARG A 274 -5.40 18.80 25.34
N ALA A 275 -4.33 18.55 26.10
CA ALA A 275 -3.47 19.59 26.64
C ALA A 275 -2.85 20.44 25.50
N PRO A 276 -2.90 21.79 25.57
CA PRO A 276 -2.43 22.67 24.48
C PRO A 276 -0.96 22.46 24.07
N PHE A 277 -0.06 22.24 25.04
CA PHE A 277 1.36 22.00 24.77
C PHE A 277 1.58 20.78 23.86
N TRP A 278 0.72 19.77 23.97
CA TRP A 278 0.89 18.51 23.26
C TRP A 278 0.78 18.70 21.75
N ARG A 279 -0.28 19.41 21.31
CA ARG A 279 -0.47 19.73 19.90
C ARG A 279 0.68 20.62 19.39
N HIS A 280 1.01 21.67 20.14
CA HIS A 280 2.08 22.61 19.79
C HIS A 280 3.43 21.90 19.60
N ASN A 281 3.86 21.07 20.56
CA ASN A 281 5.13 20.35 20.48
C ASN A 281 5.13 19.35 19.31
N ARG A 282 4.01 18.66 19.07
CA ARG A 282 3.89 17.69 17.97
C ARG A 282 3.93 18.36 16.60
N GLU A 283 3.31 19.52 16.44
CA GLU A 283 3.39 20.33 15.22
C GLU A 283 4.83 20.76 14.98
N LEU A 284 5.50 21.32 15.99
CA LEU A 284 6.89 21.76 15.89
C LEU A 284 7.87 20.63 15.54
N ILE A 285 7.73 19.44 16.16
CA ILE A 285 8.54 18.26 15.83
C ILE A 285 8.27 17.79 14.40
N ASN A 286 7.02 17.81 13.94
CA ASN A 286 6.69 17.41 12.57
C ASN A 286 7.25 18.41 11.55
N ASP A 287 7.17 19.72 11.81
CA ASP A 287 7.74 20.76 10.94
C ASP A 287 9.25 20.58 10.78
N LEU A 288 9.96 20.27 11.87
CA LEU A 288 11.39 19.97 11.84
C LEU A 288 11.70 18.68 11.06
N ARG A 289 10.89 17.64 11.20
CA ARG A 289 11.02 16.40 10.41
C ARG A 289 10.78 16.63 8.92
N ASP A 290 9.86 17.52 8.55
CA ASP A 290 9.63 17.91 7.16
C ASP A 290 10.86 18.65 6.59
N ILE A 291 11.50 19.50 7.40
CA ILE A 291 12.77 20.14 7.04
C ILE A 291 13.89 19.09 6.86
N GLU A 292 14.01 18.11 7.77
CA GLU A 292 14.96 16.99 7.64
C GLU A 292 14.73 16.17 6.36
N ALA A 293 13.45 15.91 6.03
CA ALA A 293 13.08 15.21 4.82
C ALA A 293 13.49 15.99 3.54
N LYS A 294 13.31 17.31 3.55
CA LYS A 294 13.78 18.21 2.48
C LYS A 294 15.31 18.23 2.38
N ALA A 295 15.99 18.28 3.54
CA ALA A 295 17.45 18.35 3.65
C ALA A 295 18.13 17.02 3.36
N ARG A 296 17.36 15.93 3.32
CA ARG A 296 17.84 14.55 3.18
C ARG A 296 18.92 14.22 4.22
N GLY A 297 18.71 14.68 5.46
CA GLY A 297 19.62 14.52 6.59
C GLY A 297 18.86 14.42 7.92
N ARG A 298 19.55 14.03 9.00
CA ARG A 298 18.98 13.90 10.36
C ARG A 298 19.67 14.83 11.38
N ASP A 299 20.17 15.95 10.88
CA ASP A 299 21.03 16.86 11.63
C ASP A 299 20.29 18.12 12.09
N VAL A 300 18.99 18.22 11.83
CA VAL A 300 18.17 19.40 12.16
C VAL A 300 17.44 19.17 13.48
N LEU A 301 16.77 18.03 13.67
CA LEU A 301 16.07 17.68 14.91
C LEU A 301 17.05 17.09 15.94
N VAL A 302 16.88 17.46 17.20
CA VAL A 302 17.62 16.84 18.32
C VAL A 302 17.23 15.38 18.52
N ASP A 303 18.12 14.58 19.13
CA ASP A 303 17.81 13.18 19.46
C ASP A 303 16.65 13.09 20.46
N GLU A 304 15.96 11.95 20.47
CA GLU A 304 14.88 11.64 21.40
C GLU A 304 15.32 11.75 22.87
N GLU A 305 16.59 11.51 23.20
CA GLU A 305 17.12 11.68 24.57
C GLU A 305 17.09 13.15 25.04
N VAL A 306 17.24 14.12 24.13
CA VAL A 306 17.14 15.54 24.46
C VAL A 306 15.68 15.92 24.75
N ILE A 307 14.75 15.41 23.94
CA ILE A 307 13.30 15.56 24.13
C ILE A 307 12.86 14.90 25.45
N TYR A 308 13.36 13.70 25.74
CA TYR A 308 13.16 13.03 27.02
C TYR A 308 13.68 13.88 28.19
N GLY A 309 14.91 14.40 28.09
CA GLY A 309 15.52 15.27 29.10
C GLY A 309 14.74 16.56 29.34
N PHE A 310 14.15 17.15 28.29
CA PHE A 310 13.28 18.32 28.41
C PHE A 310 12.08 18.05 29.33
N TYR A 311 11.38 16.93 29.12
CA TYR A 311 10.24 16.56 29.96
C TYR A 311 10.67 16.08 31.35
N ALA A 312 11.71 15.23 31.43
CA ALA A 312 12.18 14.63 32.68
C ALA A 312 12.69 15.67 33.69
N SER A 313 13.22 16.80 33.23
CA SER A 313 13.66 17.91 34.09
C SER A 313 12.52 18.81 34.60
N ARG A 314 11.32 18.72 34.02
CA ARG A 314 10.18 19.61 34.32
C ARG A 314 9.00 18.91 34.99
N LEU A 315 8.84 17.61 34.77
CA LEU A 315 7.76 16.83 35.37
C LEU A 315 8.13 16.38 36.79
N PRO A 316 7.22 16.48 37.77
CA PRO A 316 7.39 15.85 39.08
C PRO A 316 7.53 14.33 39.03
N ASP A 317 8.00 13.73 40.13
CA ASP A 317 8.22 12.28 40.24
C ASP A 317 6.92 11.45 40.29
N ASP A 318 5.81 12.05 40.74
CA ASP A 318 4.49 11.40 40.81
C ASP A 318 3.69 11.47 39.50
N VAL A 319 4.24 12.11 38.46
CA VAL A 319 3.62 12.19 37.13
C VAL A 319 4.11 11.05 36.23
N TYR A 320 3.46 9.89 36.34
CA TYR A 320 3.77 8.67 35.58
C TYR A 320 2.61 8.15 34.71
N SER A 321 1.57 8.96 34.51
CA SER A 321 0.41 8.63 33.69
C SER A 321 -0.22 9.88 33.09
N VAL A 322 -1.05 9.71 32.05
CA VAL A 322 -1.79 10.82 31.42
C VAL A 322 -2.72 11.49 32.43
N ALA A 323 -3.42 10.70 33.25
CA ALA A 323 -4.32 11.23 34.27
C ALA A 323 -3.58 12.05 35.33
N ALA A 324 -2.39 11.60 35.75
CA ALA A 324 -1.52 12.35 36.66
C ALA A 324 -1.03 13.65 36.01
N LEU A 325 -0.59 13.59 34.75
CA LEU A 325 -0.16 14.76 33.98
C LEU A 325 -1.27 15.81 33.88
N GLU A 326 -2.48 15.42 33.46
CA GLU A 326 -3.61 16.34 33.30
C GLU A 326 -4.08 16.95 34.63
N THR A 327 -3.95 16.21 35.72
CA THR A 327 -4.26 16.72 37.06
C THR A 327 -3.20 17.73 37.50
N TRP A 328 -1.92 17.41 37.31
CA TRP A 328 -0.81 18.33 37.60
C TRP A 328 -0.90 19.61 36.76
N LEU A 329 -1.15 19.51 35.46
CA LEU A 329 -1.29 20.67 34.56
C LEU A 329 -2.41 21.62 34.97
N ARG A 330 -3.55 21.08 35.45
CA ARG A 330 -4.68 21.92 35.94
C ARG A 330 -4.34 22.66 37.24
N GLY A 331 -3.41 22.15 38.04
CA GLY A 331 -2.96 22.76 39.28
C GLY A 331 -1.84 23.80 39.09
N LEU A 332 -1.31 23.96 37.87
CA LEU A 332 -0.22 24.90 37.61
C LEU A 332 -0.71 26.36 37.68
N PRO A 333 0.08 27.28 38.30
CA PRO A 333 -0.18 28.72 38.21
C PRO A 333 -0.13 29.21 36.76
N PRO A 334 -0.88 30.27 36.40
CA PRO A 334 -0.92 30.80 35.03
C PRO A 334 0.46 31.14 34.44
N GLU A 335 1.38 31.61 35.26
CA GLU A 335 2.76 31.94 34.87
C GLU A 335 3.56 30.71 34.38
N HIS A 336 3.21 29.51 34.83
CA HIS A 336 3.82 28.24 34.42
C HIS A 336 3.02 27.51 33.34
N GLY A 337 1.96 28.11 32.79
CA GLY A 337 1.06 27.48 31.82
C GLY A 337 1.75 27.05 30.50
N LYS A 338 2.94 27.59 30.21
CA LYS A 338 3.76 27.23 29.05
C LYS A 338 4.99 26.38 29.38
N LEU A 339 5.10 25.85 30.61
CA LEU A 339 6.30 25.12 31.06
C LEU A 339 6.69 23.95 30.14
N LEU A 340 5.70 23.25 29.57
CA LEU A 340 5.92 22.13 28.65
C LEU A 340 5.87 22.51 27.16
N HIS A 341 5.71 23.79 26.81
CA HIS A 341 5.76 24.22 25.41
C HIS A 341 7.22 24.32 24.94
N MET A 342 7.60 23.43 24.04
CA MET A 342 8.91 23.46 23.37
C MET A 342 8.98 24.65 22.41
N ARG A 343 10.16 25.24 22.33
CA ARG A 343 10.52 26.27 21.36
C ARG A 343 11.38 25.63 20.27
N TYR A 344 11.50 26.31 19.14
CA TYR A 344 12.32 25.86 18.02
C TYR A 344 13.77 25.57 18.44
N GLU A 345 14.36 26.45 19.25
CA GLU A 345 15.70 26.31 19.83
C GLU A 345 15.88 25.07 20.71
N ASP A 346 14.81 24.57 21.34
CA ASP A 346 14.87 23.41 22.22
C ASP A 346 14.92 22.09 21.41
N LEU A 347 14.57 22.15 20.13
CA LEU A 347 14.43 21.00 19.24
C LEU A 347 15.37 21.03 18.02
N CYS A 348 15.94 22.19 17.69
CA CYS A 348 16.77 22.37 16.51
C CYS A 348 18.26 22.36 16.87
N ARG A 349 19.06 21.51 16.21
CA ARG A 349 20.53 21.54 16.27
C ARG A 349 21.11 22.61 15.35
N HIS A 350 20.69 22.61 14.09
CA HIS A 350 21.14 23.54 13.05
C HIS A 350 19.93 23.94 12.19
N ALA A 351 19.58 25.22 12.21
CA ALA A 351 18.48 25.74 11.41
C ALA A 351 18.98 26.01 9.97
N PRO A 352 18.38 25.41 8.93
CA PRO A 352 18.65 25.85 7.58
C PRO A 352 18.11 27.27 7.37
N ASP A 353 18.81 28.05 6.53
CA ASP A 353 18.38 29.40 6.21
C ASP A 353 17.08 29.42 5.39
N SER A 354 16.39 30.57 5.39
CA SER A 354 15.09 30.71 4.72
C SER A 354 15.17 30.60 3.20
N GLU A 355 16.32 30.93 2.63
CA GLU A 355 16.55 30.90 1.18
C GLU A 355 16.68 29.46 0.68
N TRP A 356 17.38 28.62 1.44
CA TRP A 356 17.46 27.18 1.24
C TRP A 356 16.09 26.53 1.34
N VAL A 357 15.29 26.86 2.36
CA VAL A 357 13.93 26.30 2.53
C VAL A 357 13.03 26.64 1.34
N ALA A 358 13.18 27.83 0.76
CA ALA A 358 12.40 28.26 -0.41
C ALA A 358 12.66 27.40 -1.66
N GLN A 359 13.81 26.73 -1.75
CA GLN A 359 14.13 25.82 -2.86
C GLN A 359 13.36 24.48 -2.78
N TYR A 360 12.69 24.20 -1.65
CA TYR A 360 11.89 23.00 -1.40
C TYR A 360 10.44 23.37 -1.07
N PRO A 361 9.67 23.85 -2.07
CA PRO A 361 8.32 24.33 -1.87
C PRO A 361 7.36 23.20 -1.48
N ASP A 362 6.31 23.51 -0.72
CA ASP A 362 5.28 22.52 -0.36
C ASP A 362 4.28 22.22 -1.48
N HIS A 363 4.37 22.98 -2.58
CA HIS A 363 3.50 22.86 -3.73
C HIS A 363 4.23 23.15 -5.04
N LEU A 364 3.72 22.58 -6.13
CA LEU A 364 4.14 22.85 -7.50
C LEU A 364 2.94 23.43 -8.26
N ASP A 365 3.13 24.57 -8.92
CA ASP A 365 2.08 25.21 -9.72
C ASP A 365 2.13 24.72 -11.17
N ILE A 366 1.04 24.14 -11.64
CA ILE A 366 0.88 23.64 -13.01
C ILE A 366 -0.41 24.20 -13.59
N ASN A 367 -0.32 25.03 -14.64
CA ASN A 367 -1.47 25.69 -15.27
C ASN A 367 -2.41 26.35 -14.25
N ASP A 368 -1.86 27.21 -13.38
CA ASP A 368 -2.57 27.91 -12.29
C ASP A 368 -3.19 26.99 -11.22
N THR A 369 -2.81 25.71 -11.21
CA THR A 369 -3.23 24.72 -10.22
C THR A 369 -2.10 24.40 -9.27
N ARG A 370 -2.33 24.68 -7.98
CA ARG A 370 -1.36 24.41 -6.92
C ARG A 370 -1.45 22.97 -6.43
N LEU A 371 -0.50 22.13 -6.83
CA LEU A 371 -0.47 20.70 -6.49
C LEU A 371 0.46 20.43 -5.29
N PRO A 372 0.06 19.66 -4.27
CA PRO A 372 0.89 19.40 -3.10
C PRO A 372 2.14 18.57 -3.41
N LEU A 373 3.25 18.94 -2.79
CA LEU A 373 4.48 18.15 -2.72
C LEU A 373 4.60 17.50 -1.33
N ARG A 374 5.17 16.29 -1.33
CA ARG A 374 5.50 15.54 -0.11
C ARG A 374 6.96 15.12 -0.18
N TYR A 375 7.69 15.40 0.89
CA TYR A 375 9.11 15.08 1.02
C TYR A 375 9.25 13.91 1.97
N ARG A 376 10.08 12.95 1.60
CA ARG A 376 10.40 11.83 2.47
C ARG A 376 11.86 11.47 2.34
N PHE A 377 12.51 11.24 3.48
CA PHE A 377 13.88 10.78 3.55
C PHE A 377 13.94 9.39 4.20
N THR A 378 13.83 8.37 3.36
CA THR A 378 14.01 6.96 3.75
C THR A 378 14.87 6.26 2.73
N PRO A 379 16.21 6.45 2.77
CA PRO A 379 17.13 5.86 1.80
C PRO A 379 16.89 4.36 1.61
N GLY A 380 16.78 3.93 0.35
CA GLY A 380 16.51 2.53 -0.02
C GLY A 380 15.04 2.16 -0.09
N ASN A 381 14.11 3.02 0.33
CA ASN A 381 12.67 2.82 0.13
C ASN A 381 12.21 3.43 -1.21
N GLU A 382 11.22 2.81 -1.85
CA GLU A 382 10.63 3.31 -3.10
C GLU A 382 9.95 4.68 -2.97
N ASP A 383 9.53 5.04 -1.77
CA ASP A 383 8.88 6.31 -1.44
C ASP A 383 9.86 7.44 -1.06
N ASP A 384 11.17 7.20 -1.15
CA ASP A 384 12.21 8.22 -0.91
C ASP A 384 12.19 9.34 -1.96
N GLY A 385 12.47 10.56 -1.51
CA GLY A 385 12.53 11.76 -2.35
C GLY A 385 11.22 12.55 -2.37
N VAL A 386 10.95 13.18 -3.51
CA VAL A 386 9.82 14.11 -3.67
C VAL A 386 8.67 13.43 -4.37
N THR A 387 7.48 13.55 -3.80
CA THR A 387 6.22 13.05 -4.37
C THR A 387 5.27 14.20 -4.68
N LEU A 388 4.84 14.33 -5.93
CA LEU A 388 3.77 15.21 -6.37
C LEU A 388 2.43 14.49 -6.23
N VAL A 389 1.47 15.12 -5.56
CA VAL A 389 0.11 14.59 -5.39
C VAL A 389 -0.78 15.15 -6.49
N VAL A 390 -1.27 14.27 -7.36
CA VAL A 390 -1.96 14.65 -8.59
C VAL A 390 -3.33 13.99 -8.65
N PRO A 391 -4.43 14.75 -8.83
CA PRO A 391 -5.71 14.14 -9.18
C PRO A 391 -5.71 13.62 -10.63
N VAL A 392 -6.38 12.51 -10.88
CA VAL A 392 -6.47 11.89 -12.22
C VAL A 392 -6.98 12.85 -13.31
N SER A 393 -7.76 13.86 -12.93
CA SER A 393 -8.23 14.90 -13.84
C SER A 393 -7.13 15.79 -14.43
N MET A 394 -5.99 15.91 -13.76
CA MET A 394 -4.82 16.74 -14.13
C MET A 394 -3.70 15.94 -14.80
N LEU A 395 -3.75 14.61 -14.77
CA LEU A 395 -2.65 13.75 -15.22
C LEU A 395 -2.20 14.02 -16.67
N GLY A 396 -3.12 14.41 -17.56
CA GLY A 396 -2.85 14.66 -18.98
C GLY A 396 -2.25 16.05 -19.24
N GLN A 397 -2.27 16.91 -18.23
CA GLN A 397 -1.71 18.26 -18.27
C GLN A 397 -0.27 18.31 -17.75
N LEU A 398 0.20 17.22 -17.15
CA LEU A 398 1.58 17.12 -16.71
C LEU A 398 2.48 16.99 -17.94
N ALA A 399 3.36 17.97 -18.12
CA ALA A 399 4.41 17.90 -19.11
C ALA A 399 5.62 17.13 -18.53
N PRO A 400 6.27 16.24 -19.32
CA PRO A 400 7.46 15.53 -18.88
C PRO A 400 8.56 16.46 -18.35
N GLY A 401 8.80 17.60 -19.02
CA GLY A 401 9.81 18.57 -18.61
C GLY A 401 9.62 19.16 -17.21
N VAL A 402 8.38 19.34 -16.77
CA VAL A 402 8.04 19.84 -15.44
C VAL A 402 8.36 18.80 -14.37
N ILE A 403 8.01 17.54 -14.61
CA ILE A 403 8.25 16.44 -13.67
C ILE A 403 9.74 16.07 -13.61
N ASP A 404 10.43 16.06 -14.75
CA ASP A 404 11.84 15.73 -14.85
C ASP A 404 12.74 16.71 -14.09
N ARG A 405 12.33 17.98 -13.97
CA ARG A 405 13.08 19.02 -13.26
C ARG A 405 13.07 18.88 -11.74
N VAL A 406 12.27 17.98 -11.19
CA VAL A 406 12.08 17.83 -9.74
C VAL A 406 11.73 19.18 -9.08
N VAL A 407 12.28 19.46 -7.90
CA VAL A 407 12.14 20.76 -7.21
C VAL A 407 13.47 21.54 -7.32
N PRO A 408 13.46 22.88 -7.20
CA PRO A 408 14.67 23.69 -7.35
C PRO A 408 15.87 23.18 -6.53
N GLY A 409 15.64 22.80 -5.27
CA GLY A 409 16.68 22.32 -4.36
C GLY A 409 17.33 20.98 -4.74
N LEU A 410 16.72 20.20 -5.64
CA LEU A 410 17.28 18.94 -6.15
C LEU A 410 17.73 19.03 -7.61
N LEU A 411 17.39 20.10 -8.32
CA LEU A 411 17.68 20.24 -9.75
C LEU A 411 19.20 20.30 -10.01
N LEU A 412 19.94 21.04 -9.20
CA LEU A 412 21.40 21.12 -9.32
C LEU A 412 22.08 19.76 -9.15
N GLU A 413 21.64 18.99 -8.16
CA GLU A 413 22.15 17.63 -7.92
C GLU A 413 21.83 16.71 -9.10
N LYS A 414 20.60 16.76 -9.61
CA LYS A 414 20.16 15.99 -10.79
C LYS A 414 20.98 16.33 -12.02
N VAL A 415 21.17 17.60 -12.34
CA VAL A 415 21.99 18.06 -13.47
C VAL A 415 23.44 17.61 -13.29
N THR A 416 24.00 17.76 -12.09
CA THR A 416 25.36 17.29 -11.77
C THR A 416 25.52 15.80 -12.03
N TRP A 417 24.55 14.98 -11.61
CA TRP A 417 24.56 13.53 -11.87
C TRP A 417 24.46 13.20 -13.36
N LEU A 418 23.55 13.85 -14.09
CA LEU A 418 23.40 13.68 -15.54
C LEU A 418 24.71 14.03 -16.26
N LEU A 419 25.38 15.11 -15.90
CA LEU A 419 26.68 15.48 -16.46
C LEU A 419 27.78 14.47 -16.11
N LYS A 420 27.74 13.88 -14.91
CA LYS A 420 28.69 12.82 -14.50
C LYS A 420 28.49 11.52 -15.28
N SER A 421 27.24 11.20 -15.65
CA SER A 421 26.90 9.97 -16.37
C SER A 421 27.22 10.02 -17.87
N LEU A 422 27.51 11.21 -18.41
CA LEU A 422 27.96 11.38 -19.79
C LEU A 422 29.26 10.62 -20.10
N PRO A 423 29.46 10.18 -21.36
CA PRO A 423 30.70 9.55 -21.81
C PRO A 423 31.94 10.39 -21.50
N LYS A 424 33.06 9.72 -21.18
CA LYS A 424 34.32 10.38 -20.78
C LYS A 424 34.81 11.42 -21.80
N SER A 425 34.58 11.20 -23.10
CA SER A 425 34.94 12.13 -24.18
C SER A 425 34.17 13.46 -24.13
N VAL A 426 32.89 13.40 -23.76
CA VAL A 426 32.01 14.57 -23.59
C VAL A 426 32.30 15.24 -22.25
N ARG A 427 32.30 14.46 -21.16
CA ARG A 427 32.45 14.95 -19.79
C ARG A 427 33.72 15.78 -19.57
N ARG A 428 34.84 15.41 -20.19
CA ARG A 428 36.12 16.15 -20.11
C ARG A 428 36.01 17.61 -20.55
N GLN A 429 35.08 17.93 -21.45
CA GLN A 429 34.88 19.28 -21.97
C GLN A 429 33.99 20.14 -21.04
N LEU A 430 33.38 19.52 -20.03
CA LEU A 430 32.42 20.14 -19.11
C LEU A 430 32.97 20.23 -17.67
N VAL A 431 34.25 19.89 -17.47
CA VAL A 431 34.93 19.97 -16.15
C VAL A 431 35.31 21.44 -15.86
N PRO A 432 35.15 21.93 -14.62
CA PRO A 432 34.64 21.24 -13.42
C PRO A 432 33.12 21.01 -13.45
N ILE A 433 32.69 19.76 -13.26
CA ILE A 433 31.28 19.38 -13.40
C ILE A 433 30.35 20.12 -12.43
N PRO A 434 30.67 20.30 -11.13
CA PRO A 434 29.80 21.04 -10.22
C PRO A 434 29.57 22.49 -10.66
N ALA A 435 30.64 23.24 -10.92
CA ALA A 435 30.55 24.63 -11.37
C ALA A 435 29.85 24.77 -12.74
N PHE A 436 30.03 23.78 -13.63
CA PHE A 436 29.33 23.79 -14.91
C PHE A 436 27.83 23.47 -14.76
N ALA A 437 27.46 22.57 -13.83
CA ALA A 437 26.08 22.27 -13.51
C ALA A 437 25.34 23.51 -12.98
N GLU A 438 25.96 24.30 -12.11
CA GLU A 438 25.42 25.57 -11.60
C GLU A 438 25.11 26.53 -12.74
N ARG A 439 26.09 26.78 -13.61
CA ARG A 439 25.91 27.61 -14.82
C ARG A 439 24.80 27.10 -15.73
N CYS A 440 24.66 25.78 -15.87
CA CYS A 440 23.58 25.19 -16.65
C CYS A 440 22.23 25.48 -16.00
N VAL A 441 22.07 25.26 -14.69
CA VAL A 441 20.81 25.51 -13.97
C VAL A 441 20.42 26.99 -14.03
N GLU A 442 21.37 27.90 -13.85
CA GLU A 442 21.14 29.35 -13.96
C GLU A 442 20.70 29.79 -15.37
N ALA A 443 21.29 29.20 -16.42
CA ALA A 443 20.99 29.56 -17.80
C ALA A 443 19.76 28.82 -18.38
N MET A 444 19.25 27.80 -17.70
CA MET A 444 18.21 26.92 -18.24
C MET A 444 16.83 27.59 -18.19
N PRO A 445 16.15 27.78 -19.34
CA PRO A 445 14.80 28.33 -19.33
C PRO A 445 13.82 27.33 -18.73
N THR A 446 12.73 27.78 -18.12
CA THR A 446 11.59 26.91 -17.79
C THR A 446 10.95 26.40 -19.08
N SER A 447 10.71 25.09 -19.19
CA SER A 447 10.18 24.48 -20.40
C SER A 447 9.39 23.21 -20.08
N ASP A 448 8.35 22.95 -20.88
CA ASP A 448 7.59 21.69 -20.89
C ASP A 448 8.36 20.55 -21.56
N ALA A 449 9.43 20.87 -22.31
CA ALA A 449 10.28 19.89 -22.98
C ALA A 449 11.10 19.07 -21.97
N PRO A 450 11.39 17.79 -22.27
CA PRO A 450 12.21 16.92 -21.42
C PRO A 450 13.50 17.58 -20.94
N LEU A 451 13.90 17.29 -19.70
CA LEU A 451 15.06 17.94 -19.08
C LEU A 451 16.34 17.74 -19.90
N ILE A 452 16.55 16.54 -20.44
CA ILE A 452 17.72 16.20 -21.26
C ILE A 452 17.81 17.08 -22.52
N GLN A 453 16.68 17.36 -23.18
CA GLN A 453 16.64 18.20 -24.37
C GLN A 453 16.96 19.66 -24.01
N THR A 454 16.33 20.17 -22.95
CA THR A 454 16.56 21.54 -22.49
C THR A 454 18.00 21.74 -22.00
N LEU A 455 18.55 20.77 -21.28
CA LEU A 455 19.94 20.77 -20.81
C LEU A 455 20.91 20.70 -21.99
N GLY A 456 20.68 19.80 -22.95
CA GLY A 456 21.49 19.69 -24.17
C GLY A 456 21.51 20.98 -24.99
N ALA A 457 20.36 21.65 -25.15
CA ALA A 457 20.26 22.95 -25.80
C ALA A 457 21.02 24.04 -25.04
N THR A 458 20.90 24.06 -23.71
CA THR A 458 21.63 25.00 -22.84
C THR A 458 23.13 24.80 -22.95
N ILE A 459 23.62 23.55 -22.94
CA ILE A 459 25.04 23.24 -23.10
C ILE A 459 25.55 23.68 -24.48
N LYS A 460 24.78 23.41 -25.54
CA LYS A 460 25.11 23.86 -26.90
C LYS A 460 25.20 25.38 -26.98
N GLN A 461 24.31 26.11 -26.32
CA GLN A 461 24.36 27.58 -26.27
C GLN A 461 25.60 28.08 -25.52
N LEU A 462 25.95 27.44 -24.40
CA LEU A 462 27.09 27.85 -23.57
C LEU A 462 28.46 27.47 -24.15
N THR A 463 28.55 26.40 -24.96
CA THR A 463 29.84 25.80 -25.36
C THR A 463 29.97 25.52 -26.85
N GLY A 464 28.87 25.54 -27.62
CA GLY A 464 28.81 25.03 -28.99
C GLY A 464 28.77 23.49 -29.07
N LEU A 465 28.95 22.78 -27.96
CA LEU A 465 28.97 21.32 -27.93
C LEU A 465 27.57 20.76 -28.07
N HIS A 466 27.39 19.88 -29.05
CA HIS A 466 26.16 19.13 -29.20
C HIS A 466 26.28 17.75 -28.54
N ILE A 467 25.32 17.42 -27.69
CA ILE A 467 25.25 16.14 -26.98
C ILE A 467 24.01 15.41 -27.49
N ALA A 468 24.22 14.22 -28.07
CA ALA A 468 23.13 13.35 -28.52
C ALA A 468 22.30 12.85 -27.33
N GLU A 469 21.00 12.67 -27.52
CA GLU A 469 20.06 12.23 -26.47
C GLU A 469 20.40 10.85 -25.90
N ASP A 470 20.95 9.95 -26.73
CA ASP A 470 21.39 8.60 -26.32
C ASP A 470 22.70 8.58 -25.52
N ALA A 471 23.44 9.70 -25.47
CA ALA A 471 24.63 9.82 -24.65
C ALA A 471 24.31 9.95 -23.15
N TRP A 472 23.08 10.34 -22.81
CA TRP A 472 22.63 10.49 -21.43
C TRP A 472 22.21 9.15 -20.85
N GLN A 473 22.50 8.94 -19.57
CA GLN A 473 22.18 7.71 -18.85
C GLN A 473 21.24 8.02 -17.67
N PRO A 474 19.97 8.36 -17.92
CA PRO A 474 19.01 8.72 -16.86
C PRO A 474 18.68 7.56 -15.91
N ASP A 475 18.82 6.32 -16.38
CA ASP A 475 18.60 5.12 -15.56
C ASP A 475 19.64 4.95 -14.44
N GLN A 476 20.78 5.63 -14.53
CA GLN A 476 21.81 5.64 -13.47
C GLN A 476 21.56 6.70 -12.39
N LEU A 477 20.54 7.55 -12.56
CA LEU A 477 20.19 8.53 -11.53
C LEU A 477 19.69 7.81 -10.28
N PRO A 478 20.12 8.24 -9.09
CA PRO A 478 19.49 7.82 -7.84
C PRO A 478 17.96 7.98 -7.90
N PRO A 479 17.17 6.98 -7.44
CA PRO A 479 15.71 7.02 -7.58
C PRO A 479 15.05 8.29 -7.02
N TYR A 480 15.56 8.86 -5.93
CA TYR A 480 15.01 10.08 -5.32
C TYR A 480 15.14 11.35 -6.18
N LEU A 481 15.97 11.33 -7.22
CA LEU A 481 16.10 12.41 -8.22
C LEU A 481 15.09 12.28 -9.37
N HIS A 482 14.23 11.26 -9.35
CA HIS A 482 13.06 11.16 -10.21
C HIS A 482 11.83 11.53 -9.39
N MET A 483 11.09 12.57 -9.76
CA MET A 483 9.89 12.95 -9.00
C MET A 483 8.87 11.81 -9.04
N ARG A 484 8.37 11.40 -7.88
CA ARG A 484 7.30 10.40 -7.76
C ARG A 484 5.95 11.08 -7.94
N ILE A 485 5.02 10.44 -8.62
CA ILE A 485 3.66 10.93 -8.84
C ILE A 485 2.71 10.01 -8.09
N ARG A 486 1.98 10.57 -7.12
CA ARG A 486 0.89 9.91 -6.40
C ARG A 486 -0.44 10.33 -7.02
N LEU A 487 -1.08 9.42 -7.73
CA LEU A 487 -2.32 9.66 -8.43
C LEU A 487 -3.52 9.40 -7.52
N LEU A 488 -4.36 10.41 -7.33
CA LEU A 488 -5.59 10.31 -6.56
C LEU A 488 -6.83 10.36 -7.47
N ASP A 489 -7.95 9.91 -6.92
CA ASP A 489 -9.27 10.13 -7.51
C ASP A 489 -9.66 11.62 -7.55
N GLU A 490 -10.80 11.90 -8.18
CA GLU A 490 -11.28 13.27 -8.42
C GLU A 490 -11.58 14.03 -7.12
N ASP A 491 -11.90 13.30 -6.04
CA ASP A 491 -12.19 13.85 -4.71
C ASP A 491 -10.96 13.96 -3.80
N LEU A 492 -9.77 13.53 -4.27
CA LEU A 492 -8.52 13.47 -3.51
C LEU A 492 -8.57 12.57 -2.26
N LYS A 493 -9.45 11.57 -2.26
CA LYS A 493 -9.67 10.69 -1.10
C LYS A 493 -9.01 9.33 -1.27
N ARG A 494 -9.01 8.80 -2.49
CA ARG A 494 -8.51 7.45 -2.76
C ARG A 494 -7.30 7.51 -3.68
N GLU A 495 -6.24 6.82 -3.28
CA GLU A 495 -5.10 6.58 -4.15
C GLU A 495 -5.48 5.59 -5.26
N LEU A 496 -5.18 5.96 -6.50
CA LEU A 496 -5.40 5.15 -7.68
C LEU A 496 -4.13 4.39 -8.08
N ASP A 497 -3.00 5.08 -8.06
CA ASP A 497 -1.69 4.52 -8.41
C ASP A 497 -0.57 5.46 -7.94
N THR A 498 0.66 4.94 -7.91
CA THR A 498 1.85 5.76 -7.65
C THR A 498 3.03 5.26 -8.48
N SER A 499 3.67 6.15 -9.25
CA SER A 499 4.79 5.80 -10.14
C SER A 499 5.77 6.96 -10.32
N ARG A 500 6.98 6.68 -10.80
CA ARG A 500 7.94 7.69 -11.29
C ARG A 500 7.90 7.85 -12.82
N ASP A 501 7.14 6.99 -13.50
CA ASP A 501 6.95 7.02 -14.95
C ASP A 501 5.61 7.69 -15.29
N LEU A 502 5.69 8.97 -15.70
CA LEU A 502 4.53 9.75 -16.11
C LEU A 502 3.85 9.16 -17.35
N ALA A 503 4.62 8.69 -18.33
CA ALA A 503 4.09 8.20 -19.60
C ALA A 503 3.30 6.90 -19.38
N ALA A 504 3.80 6.00 -18.53
CA ALA A 504 3.09 4.79 -18.14
C ALA A 504 1.75 5.12 -17.45
N LEU A 505 1.75 6.06 -16.50
CA LEU A 505 0.53 6.51 -15.83
C LEU A 505 -0.47 7.11 -16.82
N GLN A 506 -0.04 8.03 -17.69
CA GLN A 506 -0.90 8.65 -18.70
C GLN A 506 -1.52 7.60 -19.62
N LYS A 507 -0.73 6.61 -20.07
CA LYS A 507 -1.22 5.52 -20.92
C LYS A 507 -2.25 4.64 -20.20
N GLN A 508 -1.96 4.25 -18.96
CA GLN A 508 -2.85 3.39 -18.15
C GLN A 508 -4.19 4.07 -17.85
N PHE A 509 -4.18 5.38 -17.59
CA PHE A 509 -5.38 6.13 -17.21
C PHE A 509 -6.02 6.92 -18.36
N ALA A 510 -5.51 6.82 -19.59
CA ALA A 510 -6.01 7.52 -20.78
C ALA A 510 -7.52 7.33 -21.03
N GLY A 511 -8.05 6.13 -20.76
CA GLY A 511 -9.48 5.84 -20.91
C GLY A 511 -10.34 6.61 -19.89
N ARG A 512 -9.89 6.68 -18.64
CA ARG A 512 -10.57 7.43 -17.57
C ARG A 512 -10.47 8.94 -17.80
N GLN A 513 -9.33 9.42 -18.29
CA GLN A 513 -9.16 10.82 -18.67
C GLN A 513 -10.11 11.22 -19.81
N ARG A 514 -10.28 10.37 -20.82
CA ARG A 514 -11.25 10.57 -21.91
C ARG A 514 -12.70 10.64 -21.38
N ALA A 515 -13.08 9.74 -20.48
CA ALA A 515 -14.40 9.76 -19.84
C ALA A 515 -14.63 11.01 -18.99
N LEU A 516 -13.59 11.49 -18.29
CA LEU A 516 -13.65 12.74 -17.54
C LEU A 516 -13.72 13.96 -18.45
N ALA A 517 -13.03 13.94 -19.59
CA ALA A 517 -13.06 15.03 -20.58
C ALA A 517 -14.41 15.12 -21.31
N SER A 518 -15.04 13.98 -21.62
CA SER A 518 -16.37 13.96 -22.23
C SER A 518 -17.49 14.36 -21.24
N GLY A 519 -17.29 14.14 -19.94
CA GLY A 519 -18.21 14.60 -18.88
C GLY A 519 -18.02 16.06 -18.44
N ARG A 520 -16.96 16.74 -18.90
CA ARG A 520 -16.61 18.12 -18.50
C ARG A 520 -17.41 19.16 -19.28
N GLN A 521 -18.51 19.62 -18.68
CA GLN A 521 -19.36 20.68 -19.22
C GLN A 521 -18.65 22.04 -19.19
N THR A 522 -18.79 22.84 -20.26
CA THR A 522 -18.41 24.26 -20.27
C THR A 522 -19.25 25.07 -19.28
N PRO A 523 -18.67 26.04 -18.55
CA PRO A 523 -19.41 26.95 -17.69
C PRO A 523 -20.11 28.03 -18.53
N THR A 524 -21.12 27.63 -19.30
CA THR A 524 -22.15 28.52 -19.84
C THR A 524 -23.46 27.78 -19.63
N GLY A 525 -24.29 28.33 -18.74
CA GLY A 525 -25.49 27.68 -18.21
C GLY A 525 -26.46 27.19 -19.29
N SER A 526 -26.32 25.93 -19.65
CA SER A 526 -27.42 24.99 -19.84
C SER A 526 -26.82 23.60 -19.73
N ALA A 527 -27.58 22.65 -19.19
CA ALA A 527 -27.26 21.24 -19.25
C ALA A 527 -27.31 20.79 -20.73
N ALA A 528 -26.28 21.13 -21.51
CA ALA A 528 -26.19 20.81 -22.91
C ALA A 528 -25.45 19.48 -23.06
N ILE A 529 -26.21 18.44 -23.34
CA ILE A 529 -25.77 17.25 -24.09
C ILE A 529 -24.78 17.69 -25.17
N PRO A 530 -23.71 16.93 -25.50
CA PRO A 530 -22.87 17.19 -26.66
C PRO A 530 -23.79 17.52 -27.85
N ALA A 531 -23.78 18.78 -28.28
CA ALA A 531 -24.71 19.20 -29.30
C ALA A 531 -24.26 18.52 -30.58
N ARG A 532 -25.14 17.73 -31.19
CA ARG A 532 -24.95 17.22 -32.54
C ARG A 532 -24.92 18.40 -33.49
N ILE A 533 -23.73 18.79 -33.96
CA ILE A 533 -23.53 19.97 -34.80
C ILE A 533 -23.22 19.53 -36.23
N VAL A 534 -24.01 20.00 -37.19
CA VAL A 534 -23.84 19.73 -38.64
C VAL A 534 -23.65 21.01 -39.46
N ASP A 535 -23.72 22.16 -38.80
CA ASP A 535 -23.48 23.50 -39.33
C ASP A 535 -22.91 24.38 -38.21
N TRP A 536 -22.20 25.46 -38.52
CA TRP A 536 -21.63 26.33 -37.50
C TRP A 536 -22.73 27.14 -36.79
N THR A 537 -23.26 26.57 -35.71
CA THR A 537 -24.30 27.17 -34.86
C THR A 537 -23.75 27.71 -33.54
N ILE A 538 -22.43 27.67 -33.35
CA ILE A 538 -21.74 28.16 -32.15
C ILE A 538 -21.41 29.64 -32.36
N ASP A 539 -21.59 30.46 -31.33
CA ASP A 539 -21.19 31.88 -31.40
C ASP A 539 -19.67 32.01 -31.59
N THR A 540 -18.91 31.65 -30.56
CA THR A 540 -17.44 31.64 -30.59
C THR A 540 -16.92 30.55 -29.67
N LEU A 541 -15.91 29.82 -30.14
CA LEU A 541 -15.21 28.79 -29.40
C LEU A 541 -13.95 29.42 -28.78
N PRO A 542 -13.93 29.75 -27.48
CA PRO A 542 -12.82 30.47 -26.87
C PRO A 542 -11.53 29.65 -26.93
N ALA A 543 -10.36 30.29 -27.06
CA ALA A 543 -9.07 29.60 -27.19
C ALA A 543 -8.77 28.67 -26.00
N GLU A 544 -9.29 29.03 -24.82
CA GLU A 544 -9.17 28.28 -23.58
C GLU A 544 -10.35 28.54 -22.66
N VAL A 545 -10.58 27.61 -21.74
CA VAL A 545 -11.56 27.72 -20.65
C VAL A 545 -10.96 27.19 -19.37
N THR A 546 -11.32 27.79 -18.25
CA THR A 546 -11.02 27.26 -16.92
C THR A 546 -12.26 26.54 -16.39
N GLN A 547 -12.13 25.27 -16.06
CA GLN A 547 -13.23 24.42 -15.56
C GLN A 547 -12.93 23.93 -14.16
N ARG A 548 -13.97 23.74 -13.35
CA ARG A 548 -13.82 23.20 -11.99
C ARG A 548 -13.95 21.68 -12.00
N SER A 549 -12.92 20.97 -11.55
CA SER A 549 -12.95 19.51 -11.33
C SER A 549 -12.79 19.27 -9.82
N GLY A 550 -13.92 18.99 -9.15
CA GLY A 550 -13.98 18.92 -7.69
C GLY A 550 -13.62 20.26 -7.04
N ARG A 551 -12.49 20.32 -6.31
CA ARG A 551 -11.99 21.54 -5.66
C ARG A 551 -10.98 22.33 -6.52
N LEU A 552 -10.52 21.78 -7.64
CA LEU A 552 -9.46 22.37 -8.44
C LEU A 552 -10.01 23.08 -9.67
N GLN A 553 -9.31 24.13 -10.11
CA GLN A 553 -9.48 24.74 -11.41
C GLN A 553 -8.56 24.05 -12.40
N VAL A 554 -9.05 23.75 -13.59
CA VAL A 554 -8.35 22.97 -14.61
C VAL A 554 -8.48 23.72 -15.93
N ARG A 555 -7.36 24.08 -16.55
CA ARG A 555 -7.35 24.70 -17.89
C ARG A 555 -7.73 23.67 -18.93
N GLY A 556 -8.53 24.04 -19.90
CA GLY A 556 -8.94 23.18 -21.01
C GLY A 556 -9.05 23.97 -22.30
N TYR A 557 -8.93 23.27 -23.42
CA TYR A 557 -8.94 23.85 -24.77
C TYR A 557 -10.17 23.35 -25.52
N PRO A 558 -11.22 24.19 -25.70
CA PRO A 558 -12.42 23.79 -26.41
C PRO A 558 -12.13 23.46 -27.87
N VAL A 559 -12.74 22.40 -28.37
CA VAL A 559 -12.55 21.87 -29.73
C VAL A 559 -13.85 21.35 -30.32
N LEU A 560 -13.83 21.19 -31.64
CA LEU A 560 -14.83 20.40 -32.37
C LEU A 560 -14.24 19.03 -32.61
N ALA A 561 -14.90 17.99 -32.12
CA ALA A 561 -14.49 16.60 -32.34
C ALA A 561 -15.29 15.99 -33.48
N ASP A 562 -14.62 15.24 -34.36
CA ASP A 562 -15.24 14.50 -35.46
C ASP A 562 -15.97 13.25 -34.92
N CYS A 563 -17.30 13.18 -35.11
CA CYS A 563 -18.14 12.03 -34.77
C CYS A 563 -18.65 11.27 -36.00
N GLY A 564 -18.07 11.51 -37.19
CA GLY A 564 -18.38 10.83 -38.44
C GLY A 564 -19.52 11.47 -39.24
N ASP A 565 -20.72 11.59 -38.65
CA ASP A 565 -21.89 12.19 -39.32
C ASP A 565 -22.29 13.57 -38.74
N HIS A 566 -21.56 14.02 -37.72
CA HIS A 566 -21.68 15.32 -37.07
C HIS A 566 -20.36 15.66 -36.36
N VAL A 567 -20.30 16.84 -35.74
CA VAL A 567 -19.28 17.16 -34.75
C VAL A 567 -19.90 17.45 -33.40
N GLU A 568 -19.11 17.27 -32.36
CA GLU A 568 -19.49 17.64 -30.99
C GLU A 568 -18.48 18.63 -30.41
N ARG A 569 -18.95 19.47 -29.48
CA ARG A 569 -18.03 20.29 -28.67
C ARG A 569 -17.41 19.43 -27.59
N GLN A 570 -16.09 19.47 -27.49
CA GLN A 570 -15.32 18.80 -26.44
C GLN A 570 -14.28 19.77 -25.87
N VAL A 571 -13.65 19.40 -24.76
CA VAL A 571 -12.55 20.16 -24.17
C VAL A 571 -11.34 19.25 -24.03
N ALA A 572 -10.29 19.56 -24.78
CA ALA A 572 -9.01 18.87 -24.73
C ALA A 572 -8.17 19.37 -23.54
N ASP A 573 -7.29 18.50 -23.04
CA ASP A 573 -6.41 18.74 -21.89
C ASP A 573 -5.08 19.39 -22.26
N SER A 574 -4.64 19.27 -23.51
CA SER A 574 -3.44 19.93 -24.03
C SER A 574 -3.71 20.65 -25.35
N LEU A 575 -2.94 21.70 -25.64
CA LEU A 575 -3.07 22.46 -26.87
C LEU A 575 -2.74 21.61 -28.12
N ALA A 576 -1.77 20.69 -28.00
CA ALA A 576 -1.39 19.79 -29.09
C ALA A 576 -2.55 18.84 -29.46
N THR A 577 -3.14 18.18 -28.46
CA THR A 577 -4.35 17.36 -28.66
C THR A 577 -5.49 18.23 -29.20
N ALA A 578 -5.66 19.44 -28.67
CA ALA A 578 -6.72 20.34 -29.08
C ALA A 578 -6.62 20.68 -30.58
N ARG A 579 -5.43 21.05 -31.06
CA ARG A 579 -5.19 21.37 -32.47
C ARG A 579 -5.56 20.22 -33.39
N ARG A 580 -5.10 19.00 -33.07
CA ARG A 580 -5.38 17.79 -33.86
C ARG A 580 -6.86 17.45 -33.90
N VAL A 581 -7.52 17.40 -32.74
CA VAL A 581 -8.96 17.08 -32.66
C VAL A 581 -9.79 18.15 -33.36
N HIS A 582 -9.49 19.42 -33.11
CA HIS A 582 -10.21 20.54 -33.71
C HIS A 582 -10.09 20.56 -35.24
N HIS A 583 -8.88 20.31 -35.77
CA HIS A 583 -8.66 20.20 -37.21
C HIS A 583 -9.57 19.16 -37.84
N ALA A 584 -9.65 17.96 -37.26
CA ALA A 584 -10.54 16.90 -37.74
C ALA A 584 -12.02 17.29 -37.66
N GLY A 585 -12.45 17.97 -36.59
CA GLY A 585 -13.82 18.46 -36.46
C GLY A 585 -14.18 19.55 -37.48
N VAL A 586 -13.31 20.54 -37.69
CA VAL A 586 -13.56 21.59 -38.71
C VAL A 586 -13.64 20.96 -40.11
N ARG A 587 -12.75 20.02 -40.44
CA ARG A 587 -12.82 19.22 -41.67
C ARG A 587 -14.17 18.53 -41.81
N ARG A 588 -14.65 17.85 -40.76
CA ARG A 588 -15.95 17.16 -40.77
C ARG A 588 -17.10 18.11 -41.06
N LEU A 589 -17.13 19.28 -40.42
CA LEU A 589 -18.15 20.29 -40.70
C LEU A 589 -18.12 20.74 -42.16
N LEU A 590 -16.95 21.01 -42.73
CA LEU A 590 -16.82 21.38 -44.14
C LEU A 590 -17.35 20.28 -45.07
N ILE A 591 -17.03 19.01 -44.79
CA ILE A 591 -17.56 17.86 -45.55
C ILE A 591 -19.10 17.82 -45.49
N LEU A 592 -19.70 18.06 -44.33
CA LEU A 592 -21.15 18.09 -44.16
C LEU A 592 -21.79 19.27 -44.91
N ARG A 593 -21.17 20.46 -44.85
CA ARG A 593 -21.66 21.67 -45.53
C ARG A 593 -21.55 21.62 -47.04
N GLU A 594 -20.52 20.96 -47.56
CA GLU A 594 -20.30 20.79 -48.99
C GLU A 594 -20.80 19.44 -49.52
N ALA A 595 -21.63 18.70 -48.76
CA ALA A 595 -22.04 17.34 -49.09
C ALA A 595 -22.63 17.19 -50.50
N LYS A 596 -23.43 18.16 -50.98
CA LYS A 596 -23.99 18.15 -52.35
C LYS A 596 -22.89 18.28 -53.41
N THR A 597 -21.98 19.24 -53.22
CA THR A 597 -20.82 19.48 -54.09
C THR A 597 -19.90 18.26 -54.12
N ILE A 598 -19.55 17.74 -52.95
CA ILE A 598 -18.72 16.54 -52.78
C ILE A 598 -19.38 15.33 -53.47
N LYS A 599 -20.69 15.10 -53.28
CA LYS A 599 -21.41 14.00 -53.93
C LYS A 599 -21.35 14.08 -55.46
N ALA A 600 -21.39 15.28 -56.03
CA ALA A 600 -21.22 15.48 -57.47
C ALA A 600 -19.76 15.22 -57.91
N LEU A 601 -18.79 15.79 -57.19
CA LEU A 601 -17.36 15.68 -57.50
C LEU A 601 -16.84 14.24 -57.37
N LYS A 602 -17.33 13.45 -56.41
CA LYS A 602 -16.98 12.04 -56.24
C LYS A 602 -17.18 11.21 -57.52
N LYS A 603 -18.16 11.58 -58.37
CA LYS A 603 -18.42 10.89 -59.65
C LYS A 603 -17.37 11.17 -60.72
N ASN A 604 -16.59 12.24 -60.57
CA ASN A 604 -15.59 12.66 -61.54
C ASN A 604 -14.22 12.01 -61.29
N VAL A 605 -14.05 11.28 -60.19
CA VAL A 605 -12.81 10.56 -59.89
C VAL A 605 -12.69 9.35 -60.83
N ARG A 606 -11.82 9.48 -61.83
CA ARG A 606 -11.54 8.42 -62.83
C ARG A 606 -10.72 7.30 -62.20
N GLY A 607 -10.89 6.07 -62.70
CA GLY A 607 -10.07 4.92 -62.27
C GLY A 607 -10.39 4.37 -60.87
N LEU A 608 -11.45 4.82 -60.22
CA LEU A 608 -11.76 4.47 -58.82
C LEU A 608 -11.91 2.95 -58.57
N ALA A 609 -12.52 2.21 -59.50
CA ALA A 609 -12.68 0.76 -59.35
C ALA A 609 -11.31 0.04 -59.30
N ALA A 610 -10.37 0.45 -60.15
CA ALA A 610 -9.02 -0.09 -60.15
C ALA A 610 -8.27 0.32 -58.87
N MET A 611 -8.38 1.58 -58.44
CA MET A 611 -7.80 2.06 -57.18
C MET A 611 -8.29 1.24 -55.99
N ARG A 612 -9.60 0.99 -55.86
CA ARG A 612 -10.16 0.17 -54.77
C ARG A 612 -9.58 -1.24 -54.76
N LEU A 613 -9.46 -1.88 -55.93
CA LEU A 613 -8.89 -3.22 -56.04
C LEU A 613 -7.41 -3.25 -55.62
N GLN A 614 -6.63 -2.28 -56.11
CA GLN A 614 -5.21 -2.15 -55.78
C GLN A 614 -5.02 -1.84 -54.29
N TYR A 615 -5.81 -0.92 -53.74
CA TYR A 615 -5.78 -0.52 -52.34
C TYR A 615 -6.19 -1.67 -51.39
N ALA A 616 -7.19 -2.47 -51.77
CA ALA A 616 -7.55 -3.65 -50.99
C ALA A 616 -6.38 -4.65 -50.83
N SER A 617 -5.46 -4.68 -51.81
CA SER A 617 -4.27 -5.55 -51.81
C SER A 617 -3.05 -4.98 -51.09
N VAL A 618 -3.11 -3.76 -50.56
CA VAL A 618 -2.00 -3.18 -49.77
C VAL A 618 -2.01 -3.72 -48.34
N ALA A 619 -0.84 -3.68 -47.70
CA ALA A 619 -0.69 -4.09 -46.30
C ALA A 619 -1.57 -3.24 -45.37
N ALA A 620 -1.99 -3.83 -44.25
CA ALA A 620 -2.59 -3.05 -43.16
C ALA A 620 -1.56 -2.04 -42.62
N ALA A 621 -2.05 -0.96 -42.00
CA ALA A 621 -1.16 -0.03 -41.30
C ALA A 621 -0.28 -0.79 -40.30
N PRO A 622 1.04 -0.49 -40.23
CA PRO A 622 1.99 -1.24 -39.40
C PRO A 622 1.61 -1.37 -37.93
N ASP A 623 0.86 -0.40 -37.36
CA ASP A 623 0.67 -0.28 -35.90
C ASP A 623 -0.77 0.06 -35.46
N ASP A 624 -1.79 -0.07 -36.32
CA ASP A 624 -3.17 0.23 -35.93
C ASP A 624 -4.21 -0.67 -36.63
N ALA A 625 -4.45 -1.85 -36.05
CA ALA A 625 -5.35 -2.86 -36.59
C ALA A 625 -6.85 -2.49 -36.50
N ALA A 626 -7.21 -1.34 -35.91
CA ALA A 626 -8.60 -1.05 -35.53
C ALA A 626 -9.31 0.05 -36.34
N THR A 627 -8.63 0.87 -37.16
CA THR A 627 -9.22 2.17 -37.57
C THR A 627 -9.34 2.44 -39.07
N HIS A 628 -8.71 1.66 -39.95
CA HIS A 628 -8.66 1.99 -41.39
C HIS A 628 -9.35 0.94 -42.28
N ALA A 629 -10.66 0.76 -42.05
CA ALA A 629 -11.58 0.22 -43.05
C ALA A 629 -12.15 1.34 -43.95
N ALA A 630 -11.45 2.48 -44.07
CA ALA A 630 -11.87 3.60 -44.89
C ALA A 630 -11.72 3.24 -46.38
N ASP A 631 -12.71 3.62 -47.18
CA ASP A 631 -12.62 3.51 -48.64
C ASP A 631 -11.58 4.49 -49.17
N VAL A 632 -10.81 4.09 -50.19
CA VAL A 632 -9.75 4.94 -50.78
C VAL A 632 -10.29 6.30 -51.26
N LEU A 633 -11.56 6.36 -51.69
CA LEU A 633 -12.20 7.62 -52.08
C LEU A 633 -12.37 8.57 -50.89
N ASP A 634 -12.65 8.03 -49.71
CA ASP A 634 -12.84 8.84 -48.52
C ASP A 634 -11.51 9.40 -48.01
N GLU A 635 -10.40 8.66 -48.14
CA GLU A 635 -9.06 9.18 -47.87
C GLU A 635 -8.64 10.26 -48.87
N ILE A 636 -8.85 10.02 -50.17
CA ILE A 636 -8.65 11.04 -51.22
C ILE A 636 -9.46 12.30 -50.90
N LEU A 637 -10.71 12.14 -50.46
CA LEU A 637 -11.58 13.25 -50.11
C LEU A 637 -11.04 14.02 -48.89
N VAL A 638 -10.63 13.31 -47.83
CA VAL A 638 -10.11 13.93 -46.61
C VAL A 638 -8.92 14.83 -46.94
N LEU A 639 -7.92 14.29 -47.64
CA LEU A 639 -6.74 15.06 -48.07
C LEU A 639 -7.10 16.21 -49.01
N ALA A 640 -8.03 16.00 -49.95
CA ALA A 640 -8.47 17.05 -50.87
C ALA A 640 -9.21 18.18 -50.14
N VAL A 641 -10.01 17.88 -49.12
CA VAL A 641 -10.68 18.88 -48.28
C VAL A 641 -9.66 19.65 -47.45
N ASP A 642 -8.71 18.96 -46.82
CA ASP A 642 -7.65 19.64 -46.06
C ASP A 642 -6.87 20.61 -46.95
N ARG A 643 -6.45 20.18 -48.15
CA ARG A 643 -5.76 21.04 -49.13
C ARG A 643 -6.61 22.18 -49.68
N ALA A 644 -7.93 21.99 -49.78
CA ALA A 644 -8.81 23.01 -50.35
C ALA A 644 -9.17 24.09 -49.33
N PHE A 645 -9.40 23.71 -48.07
CA PHE A 645 -10.02 24.56 -47.07
C PHE A 645 -9.12 24.91 -45.88
N LEU A 646 -8.19 24.04 -45.47
CA LEU A 646 -7.57 24.10 -44.14
C LEU A 646 -6.08 24.40 -44.21
N ASP A 647 -5.75 25.67 -44.46
CA ASP A 647 -4.38 26.19 -44.31
C ASP A 647 -4.02 26.39 -42.81
N ASP A 648 -4.95 26.89 -41.99
CA ASP A 648 -4.86 26.93 -40.51
C ASP A 648 -6.22 26.67 -39.87
N ALA A 649 -6.52 25.40 -39.59
CA ALA A 649 -7.78 25.01 -38.94
C ALA A 649 -7.92 25.53 -37.51
N TRP A 650 -6.81 25.84 -36.81
CA TRP A 650 -6.87 26.32 -35.42
C TRP A 650 -7.43 27.75 -35.34
N SER A 651 -7.26 28.56 -36.40
CA SER A 651 -7.85 29.89 -36.49
C SER A 651 -9.38 29.90 -36.63
N VAL A 652 -10.00 28.77 -36.99
CA VAL A 652 -11.45 28.67 -37.23
C VAL A 652 -12.18 28.50 -35.89
N ARG A 653 -12.43 29.62 -35.21
CA ARG A 653 -13.02 29.65 -33.86
C ARG A 653 -14.42 30.26 -33.79
N ASP A 654 -14.92 30.82 -34.88
CA ASP A 654 -16.25 31.42 -34.96
C ASP A 654 -16.89 31.21 -36.34
N ARG A 655 -18.13 31.68 -36.48
CA ARG A 655 -18.89 31.53 -37.73
C ARG A 655 -18.24 32.27 -38.89
N ALA A 656 -17.65 33.44 -38.63
CA ALA A 656 -17.05 34.27 -39.67
C ALA A 656 -15.78 33.60 -40.25
N GLY A 657 -14.95 33.02 -39.39
CA GLY A 657 -13.79 32.23 -39.77
C GLY A 657 -14.18 30.98 -40.56
N PHE A 658 -15.24 30.29 -40.12
CA PHE A 658 -15.74 29.09 -40.82
C PHE A 658 -16.27 29.41 -42.22
N GLU A 659 -17.10 30.44 -42.37
CA GLU A 659 -17.62 30.83 -43.69
C GLU A 659 -16.50 31.36 -44.60
N ARG A 660 -15.51 32.10 -44.08
CA ARG A 660 -14.35 32.53 -44.86
C ARG A 660 -13.54 31.33 -45.39
N CYS A 661 -13.27 30.36 -44.53
CA CYS A 661 -12.62 29.10 -44.90
C CYS A 661 -13.41 28.38 -46.01
N ARG A 662 -14.74 28.29 -45.85
CA ARG A 662 -15.64 27.67 -46.83
C ARG A 662 -15.68 28.40 -48.18
N GLU A 663 -15.80 29.72 -48.19
CA GLU A 663 -15.86 30.54 -49.41
C GLU A 663 -14.55 30.48 -50.21
N THR A 664 -13.41 30.55 -49.53
CA THR A 664 -12.08 30.49 -50.15
C THR A 664 -11.73 29.08 -50.66
N GLY A 665 -12.15 28.03 -49.95
CA GLY A 665 -11.82 26.65 -50.31
C GLY A 665 -12.76 26.00 -51.32
N ARG A 666 -14.03 26.43 -51.39
CA ARG A 666 -15.02 25.86 -52.32
C ARG A 666 -14.57 25.81 -53.79
N PRO A 667 -13.99 26.87 -54.41
CA PRO A 667 -13.49 26.80 -55.77
C PRO A 667 -12.25 25.90 -55.93
N ARG A 668 -11.46 25.69 -54.86
CA ARG A 668 -10.26 24.84 -54.83
C ARG A 668 -10.58 23.35 -54.72
N LEU A 669 -11.72 22.99 -54.12
CA LEU A 669 -12.10 21.60 -53.81
C LEU A 669 -12.10 20.69 -55.05
N GLY A 670 -12.72 21.11 -56.15
CA GLY A 670 -12.77 20.33 -57.39
C GLY A 670 -11.37 20.03 -57.96
N PRO A 671 -10.55 21.07 -58.22
CA PRO A 671 -9.15 20.90 -58.63
C PRO A 671 -8.33 20.02 -57.68
N CYS A 672 -8.41 20.24 -56.36
CA CYS A 672 -7.68 19.44 -55.37
C CYS A 672 -8.10 17.97 -55.40
N LEU A 673 -9.39 17.67 -55.53
CA LEU A 673 -9.87 16.28 -55.61
C LEU A 673 -9.34 15.56 -56.84
N LEU A 674 -9.31 16.23 -58.00
CA LEU A 674 -8.78 15.65 -59.24
C LEU A 674 -7.26 15.45 -59.17
N GLU A 675 -6.54 16.43 -58.62
CA GLU A 675 -5.08 16.37 -58.44
C GLU A 675 -4.69 15.22 -57.49
N VAL A 676 -5.30 15.17 -56.30
CA VAL A 676 -5.06 14.09 -55.32
C VAL A 676 -5.48 12.74 -55.90
N GLY A 677 -6.64 12.66 -56.54
CA GLY A 677 -7.12 11.42 -57.16
C GLY A 677 -6.19 10.89 -58.25
N ALA A 678 -5.66 11.75 -59.12
CA ALA A 678 -4.72 11.37 -60.17
C ALA A 678 -3.36 10.92 -59.58
N LEU A 679 -2.87 11.61 -58.56
CA LEU A 679 -1.66 11.23 -57.84
C LEU A 679 -1.81 9.85 -57.19
N VAL A 680 -2.89 9.64 -56.44
CA VAL A 680 -3.16 8.36 -55.76
C VAL A 680 -3.34 7.23 -56.77
N ALA A 681 -4.03 7.46 -57.89
CA ALA A 681 -4.15 6.47 -58.96
C ALA A 681 -2.77 6.04 -59.49
N THR A 682 -1.90 7.02 -59.74
CA THR A 682 -0.52 6.76 -60.21
C THR A 682 0.28 5.97 -59.18
N ILE A 683 0.20 6.35 -57.90
CA ILE A 683 0.89 5.66 -56.80
C ILE A 683 0.42 4.20 -56.69
N LEU A 684 -0.90 3.96 -56.67
CA LEU A 684 -1.44 2.61 -56.52
C LEU A 684 -1.14 1.71 -57.73
N GLU A 685 -1.18 2.25 -58.94
CA GLU A 685 -0.81 1.53 -60.15
C GLU A 685 0.67 1.10 -60.12
N GLN A 686 1.58 2.04 -59.82
CA GLN A 686 3.01 1.76 -59.74
C GLN A 686 3.34 0.80 -58.58
N ALA A 687 2.73 0.99 -57.41
CA ALA A 687 2.91 0.10 -56.26
C ALA A 687 2.45 -1.32 -56.58
N HIS A 688 1.30 -1.46 -57.26
CA HIS A 688 0.79 -2.76 -57.71
C HIS A 688 1.73 -3.41 -58.75
N ALA A 689 2.26 -2.64 -59.70
CA ALA A 689 3.22 -3.13 -60.68
C ALA A 689 4.52 -3.63 -60.02
N VAL A 690 5.09 -2.84 -59.10
CA VAL A 690 6.26 -3.23 -58.30
C VAL A 690 5.97 -4.49 -57.50
N ARG A 691 4.84 -4.56 -56.78
CA ARG A 691 4.47 -5.73 -55.98
C ARG A 691 4.38 -7.00 -56.82
N ARG A 692 3.71 -6.97 -57.98
CA ARG A 692 3.65 -8.11 -58.90
C ARG A 692 5.04 -8.54 -59.37
N SER A 693 5.89 -7.57 -59.70
CA SER A 693 7.26 -7.85 -60.14
C SER A 693 8.10 -8.52 -59.04
N LEU A 694 8.00 -8.03 -57.80
CA LEU A 694 8.67 -8.62 -56.64
C LEU A 694 8.15 -10.02 -56.30
N VAL A 695 6.86 -10.30 -56.52
CA VAL A 695 6.29 -11.65 -56.35
C VAL A 695 6.79 -12.61 -57.43
N ALA A 696 6.91 -12.15 -58.68
CA ALA A 696 7.43 -12.96 -59.78
C ALA A 696 8.94 -13.24 -59.68
N THR A 697 9.65 -12.56 -58.78
CA THR A 697 11.10 -12.70 -58.60
C THR A 697 11.42 -13.85 -57.63
N THR A 698 11.73 -15.04 -58.17
CA THR A 698 11.93 -16.28 -57.40
C THR A 698 13.40 -16.68 -57.21
N GLN A 699 14.34 -15.94 -57.80
CA GLN A 699 15.78 -16.22 -57.71
C GLN A 699 16.25 -16.16 -56.26
N ARG A 700 16.90 -17.23 -55.77
CA ARG A 700 17.27 -17.39 -54.35
C ARG A 700 18.31 -16.35 -53.89
N ASN A 701 19.25 -16.00 -54.75
CA ASN A 701 20.29 -15.00 -54.49
C ASN A 701 19.77 -13.55 -54.47
N TRP A 702 18.51 -13.31 -54.83
CA TRP A 702 17.88 -11.98 -54.80
C TRP A 702 16.88 -11.81 -53.65
N GLN A 703 16.65 -12.86 -52.85
CA GLN A 703 15.57 -12.86 -51.86
C GLN A 703 15.75 -11.79 -50.78
N GLU A 704 16.98 -11.49 -50.35
CA GLU A 704 17.22 -10.42 -49.36
C GLU A 704 16.85 -9.04 -49.92
N ALA A 705 17.29 -8.72 -51.14
CA ALA A 705 16.94 -7.47 -51.82
C ALA A 705 15.43 -7.38 -52.09
N VAL A 706 14.79 -8.48 -52.50
CA VAL A 706 13.33 -8.55 -52.69
C VAL A 706 12.59 -8.31 -51.38
N THR A 707 13.09 -8.84 -50.26
CA THR A 707 12.49 -8.67 -48.93
C THR A 707 12.61 -7.22 -48.47
N ASP A 708 13.79 -6.61 -48.59
CA ASP A 708 13.99 -5.19 -48.28
C ASP A 708 13.12 -4.26 -49.16
N MET A 709 12.98 -4.56 -50.45
CA MET A 709 12.09 -3.80 -51.34
C MET A 709 10.61 -3.96 -50.97
N ARG A 710 10.18 -5.15 -50.52
CA ARG A 710 8.82 -5.38 -50.01
C ARG A 710 8.58 -4.60 -48.72
N GLU A 711 9.52 -4.64 -47.77
CA GLU A 711 9.43 -3.85 -46.53
C GLU A 711 9.35 -2.34 -46.82
N GLN A 712 10.15 -1.84 -47.76
CA GLN A 712 10.08 -0.43 -48.17
C GLN A 712 8.72 -0.12 -48.80
N LEU A 713 8.25 -0.96 -49.72
CA LEU A 713 6.96 -0.77 -50.40
C LEU A 713 5.80 -0.74 -49.40
N ASP A 714 5.78 -1.66 -48.45
CA ASP A 714 4.71 -1.77 -47.45
C ASP A 714 4.76 -0.61 -46.42
N ARG A 715 5.92 0.03 -46.22
CA ARG A 715 6.02 1.27 -45.42
C ARG A 715 5.62 2.52 -46.17
N LEU A 716 5.80 2.57 -47.49
CA LEU A 716 5.34 3.68 -48.32
C LEU A 716 3.82 3.57 -48.52
N VAL A 717 3.33 2.39 -48.94
CA VAL A 717 1.95 2.18 -49.38
C VAL A 717 1.26 1.11 -48.53
N TYR A 718 0.57 1.58 -47.51
CA TYR A 718 -0.26 0.81 -46.57
C TYR A 718 -1.65 1.45 -46.43
N ARG A 719 -2.62 0.79 -45.80
CA ARG A 719 -3.95 1.39 -45.60
C ARG A 719 -3.89 2.59 -44.63
N GLY A 720 -4.17 3.81 -45.10
CA GLY A 720 -4.10 5.07 -44.36
C GLY A 720 -3.03 6.03 -44.88
N PHE A 721 -2.11 5.55 -45.73
CA PHE A 721 -0.92 6.31 -46.14
C PHE A 721 -1.22 7.68 -46.78
N ILE A 722 -2.40 7.85 -47.37
CA ILE A 722 -2.82 9.08 -48.06
C ILE A 722 -2.99 10.21 -47.05
N ASN A 723 -3.54 9.92 -45.87
CA ASN A 723 -3.79 10.93 -44.83
C ASN A 723 -2.64 11.07 -43.84
N ASP A 724 -1.86 10.01 -43.65
CA ASP A 724 -0.72 10.01 -42.72
C ASP A 724 0.55 10.64 -43.30
N THR A 725 0.61 10.81 -44.63
CA THR A 725 1.78 11.35 -45.31
C THR A 725 1.55 12.81 -45.70
N PRO A 726 2.45 13.74 -45.29
CA PRO A 726 2.37 15.12 -45.75
C PRO A 726 2.34 15.19 -47.28
N TYR A 727 1.44 15.99 -47.83
CA TYR A 727 1.19 16.01 -49.28
C TYR A 727 2.45 16.23 -50.12
N ALA A 728 3.36 17.09 -49.66
CA ALA A 728 4.62 17.35 -50.35
C ALA A 728 5.45 16.07 -50.56
N HIS A 729 5.46 15.16 -49.58
CA HIS A 729 6.15 13.87 -49.69
C HIS A 729 5.34 12.85 -50.48
N LEU A 730 4.00 12.92 -50.45
CA LEU A 730 3.14 12.07 -51.27
C LEU A 730 3.39 12.31 -52.77
N GLN A 731 3.73 13.54 -53.17
CA GLN A 731 4.11 13.88 -54.55
C GLN A 731 5.40 13.18 -55.02
N ASP A 732 6.28 12.78 -54.09
CA ASP A 732 7.52 12.06 -54.40
C ASP A 732 7.33 10.55 -54.55
N TYR A 733 6.18 9.99 -54.12
CA TYR A 733 5.95 8.55 -54.15
C TYR A 733 6.11 7.92 -55.53
N PRO A 734 5.62 8.52 -56.63
CA PRO A 734 5.87 7.97 -57.96
C PRO A 734 7.37 7.82 -58.28
N ARG A 735 8.21 8.75 -57.80
CA ARG A 735 9.67 8.66 -57.96
C ARG A 735 10.26 7.54 -57.12
N TYR A 736 9.83 7.38 -55.86
CA TYR A 736 10.28 6.29 -54.99
C TYR A 736 9.86 4.90 -55.50
N LEU A 737 8.63 4.76 -56.00
CA LEU A 737 8.14 3.52 -56.60
C LEU A 737 8.87 3.19 -57.91
N ASN A 738 9.17 4.19 -58.72
CA ASN A 738 10.03 3.99 -59.89
C ASN A 738 11.45 3.58 -59.50
N ALA A 739 12.01 4.14 -58.43
CA ALA A 739 13.31 3.72 -57.90
C ALA A 739 13.33 2.25 -57.49
N LEU A 740 12.25 1.74 -56.86
CA LEU A 740 12.07 0.32 -56.57
C LEU A 740 12.02 -0.53 -57.85
N ALA A 741 11.26 -0.10 -58.86
CA ALA A 741 11.17 -0.80 -60.15
C ALA A 741 12.55 -0.91 -60.83
N VAL A 742 13.29 0.21 -60.90
CA VAL A 742 14.65 0.30 -61.46
C VAL A 742 15.63 -0.57 -60.67
N ARG A 743 15.56 -0.56 -59.33
CA ARG A 743 16.40 -1.41 -58.47
C ARG A 743 16.19 -2.88 -58.79
N ARG A 744 14.94 -3.32 -58.88
CA ARG A 744 14.57 -4.70 -59.23
C ARG A 744 15.10 -5.09 -60.61
N ASP A 745 14.99 -4.22 -61.62
CA ASP A 745 15.56 -4.50 -62.95
C ASP A 745 17.09 -4.63 -62.92
N LYS A 746 17.79 -3.78 -62.16
CA LYS A 746 19.25 -3.81 -62.02
C LYS A 746 19.80 -5.05 -61.31
N LEU A 747 18.98 -5.81 -60.57
CA LEU A 747 19.43 -7.06 -59.93
C LEU A 747 19.99 -8.07 -60.96
N GLN A 748 19.51 -8.03 -62.20
CA GLN A 748 19.98 -8.89 -63.28
C GLN A 748 21.48 -8.73 -63.57
N SER A 749 22.02 -7.51 -63.45
CA SER A 749 23.41 -7.19 -63.80
C SER A 749 24.28 -6.75 -62.61
N ALA A 750 23.67 -6.38 -61.48
CA ALA A 750 24.38 -5.73 -60.37
C ALA A 750 23.97 -6.23 -58.97
N ALA A 751 23.49 -7.48 -58.82
CA ALA A 751 23.03 -8.03 -57.53
C ALA A 751 24.06 -7.93 -56.38
N ALA A 752 25.34 -8.21 -56.62
CA ALA A 752 26.37 -8.12 -55.58
C ALA A 752 26.57 -6.68 -55.08
N ARG A 753 26.48 -5.70 -55.99
CA ARG A 753 26.58 -4.27 -55.64
C ARG A 753 25.33 -3.82 -54.88
N ASP A 754 24.15 -4.31 -55.27
CA ASP A 754 22.90 -4.03 -54.53
C ASP A 754 23.00 -4.48 -53.07
N LEU A 755 23.47 -5.71 -52.84
CA LEU A 755 23.64 -6.27 -51.50
C LEU A 755 24.61 -5.45 -50.63
N GLN A 756 25.71 -4.95 -51.21
CA GLN A 756 26.62 -4.03 -50.52
C GLN A 756 25.93 -2.73 -50.11
N GLN A 757 25.16 -2.10 -51.01
CA GLN A 757 24.45 -0.86 -50.69
C GLN A 757 23.29 -1.08 -49.72
N MET A 758 22.65 -2.25 -49.77
CA MET A 758 21.61 -2.65 -48.82
C MET A 758 22.17 -2.76 -47.40
N HIS A 759 23.37 -3.32 -47.20
CA HIS A 759 24.02 -3.33 -45.89
C HIS A 759 24.31 -1.93 -45.35
N VAL A 760 24.76 -1.01 -46.21
CA VAL A 760 24.97 0.41 -45.84
C VAL A 760 23.64 1.06 -45.40
N MET A 761 22.56 0.81 -46.14
CA MET A 761 21.22 1.30 -45.79
C MET A 761 20.72 0.71 -44.46
N ALA A 762 20.91 -0.59 -44.26
CA ALA A 762 20.39 -1.32 -43.09
C ALA A 762 20.94 -0.78 -41.77
N GLN A 763 22.21 -0.36 -41.73
CA GLN A 763 22.84 0.19 -40.52
C GLN A 763 22.14 1.46 -40.04
N ILE A 764 21.99 2.46 -40.92
CA ILE A 764 21.36 3.75 -40.57
C ILE A 764 19.85 3.58 -40.35
N TYR A 765 19.22 2.70 -41.13
CA TYR A 765 17.79 2.42 -40.99
C TYR A 765 17.45 1.79 -39.63
N ALA A 766 18.31 0.90 -39.13
CA ALA A 766 18.14 0.29 -37.81
C ALA A 766 18.17 1.33 -36.68
N GLU A 767 19.08 2.31 -36.76
CA GLU A 767 19.18 3.41 -35.79
C GLU A 767 17.90 4.26 -35.75
N TRP A 768 17.36 4.62 -36.93
CA TRP A 768 16.09 5.33 -37.03
C TRP A 768 14.94 4.51 -36.44
N ARG A 769 14.84 3.23 -36.83
CA ARG A 769 13.76 2.32 -36.40
C ARG A 769 13.74 2.14 -34.88
N ALA A 770 14.91 2.03 -34.25
CA ALA A 770 15.01 1.89 -32.79
C ALA A 770 14.50 3.13 -32.05
N ARG A 771 14.81 4.33 -32.55
CA ARG A 771 14.38 5.61 -31.96
C ARG A 771 12.89 5.89 -32.19
N ASP A 772 12.38 5.66 -33.40
CA ASP A 772 10.94 5.77 -33.71
C ASP A 772 10.10 4.82 -32.84
N ALA A 773 10.54 3.57 -32.68
CA ALA A 773 9.90 2.62 -31.76
C ALA A 773 10.01 3.04 -30.28
N GLY A 774 11.09 3.73 -29.89
CA GLY A 774 11.24 4.33 -28.56
C GLY A 774 10.23 5.44 -28.30
N ALA A 775 10.16 6.43 -29.19
CA ALA A 775 9.24 7.56 -29.12
C ALA A 775 7.77 7.09 -29.08
N ARG A 776 7.41 6.14 -29.95
CA ARG A 776 6.05 5.57 -29.97
C ARG A 776 5.68 4.82 -28.69
N ARG A 777 6.61 4.08 -28.08
CA ARG A 777 6.36 3.41 -26.78
C ARG A 777 6.02 4.41 -25.67
N GLN A 778 6.60 5.60 -25.74
CA GLN A 778 6.35 6.71 -24.81
C GLN A 778 5.09 7.54 -25.19
N GLY A 779 4.40 7.20 -26.28
CA GLY A 779 3.21 7.92 -26.74
C GLY A 779 3.52 9.31 -27.30
N THR A 780 4.79 9.57 -27.66
CA THR A 780 5.26 10.84 -28.20
C THR A 780 5.62 10.71 -29.67
N GLU A 781 5.29 11.73 -30.47
CA GLU A 781 5.77 11.87 -31.85
C GLU A 781 6.94 12.86 -31.85
N ASP A 782 8.08 12.46 -32.40
CA ASP A 782 9.24 13.35 -32.57
C ASP A 782 9.33 13.81 -34.04
N PRO A 783 8.98 15.07 -34.35
CA PRO A 783 9.00 15.57 -35.72
C PRO A 783 10.41 15.54 -36.34
N ARG A 784 11.47 15.51 -35.53
CA ARG A 784 12.85 15.41 -36.01
C ARG A 784 13.12 14.04 -36.66
N LEU A 785 12.48 12.98 -36.17
CA LEU A 785 12.59 11.63 -36.74
C LEU A 785 11.87 11.52 -38.08
N GLU A 786 10.83 12.33 -38.31
CA GLU A 786 10.14 12.40 -39.59
C GLU A 786 11.04 13.00 -40.68
N GLU A 787 11.83 14.03 -40.34
CA GLU A 787 12.81 14.59 -41.27
C GLU A 787 13.82 13.51 -41.72
N ILE A 788 14.36 12.74 -40.78
CA ILE A 788 15.32 11.68 -41.09
C ILE A 788 14.68 10.55 -41.91
N ARG A 789 13.42 10.17 -41.62
CA ARG A 789 12.67 9.18 -42.41
C ARG A 789 12.70 9.53 -43.90
N TRP A 790 12.43 10.79 -44.24
CA TRP A 790 12.40 11.22 -45.64
C TRP A 790 13.80 11.29 -46.27
N MET A 791 14.83 11.65 -45.50
CA MET A 791 16.22 11.54 -45.97
C MET A 791 16.62 10.10 -46.28
N LEU A 792 16.08 9.11 -45.56
CA LEU A 792 16.33 7.69 -45.81
C LEU A 792 15.72 7.23 -47.14
N GLU A 793 14.54 7.73 -47.52
CA GLU A 793 13.97 7.45 -48.86
C GLU A 793 14.80 8.09 -49.97
N GLU A 794 15.30 9.32 -49.78
CA GLU A 794 16.24 9.94 -50.72
C GLU A 794 17.56 9.17 -50.81
N LEU A 795 18.07 8.65 -49.70
CA LEU A 795 19.27 7.80 -49.70
C LEU A 795 19.02 6.55 -50.55
N ARG A 796 17.86 5.91 -50.43
CA ARG A 796 17.51 4.74 -51.26
C ARG A 796 17.52 5.09 -52.76
N VAL A 797 16.98 6.24 -53.16
CA VAL A 797 17.08 6.71 -54.55
C VAL A 797 18.55 6.89 -54.97
N SER A 798 19.36 7.53 -54.13
CA SER A 798 20.79 7.74 -54.39
C SER A 798 21.60 6.44 -54.51
N LEU A 799 21.27 5.42 -53.72
CA LEU A 799 22.00 4.15 -53.70
C LEU A 799 21.60 3.24 -54.86
N PHE A 800 20.30 3.15 -55.16
CA PHE A 800 19.77 2.12 -56.06
C PHE A 800 19.34 2.66 -57.44
N ALA A 801 18.96 3.94 -57.54
CA ALA A 801 18.38 4.53 -58.74
C ALA A 801 18.94 5.93 -59.09
N GLN A 802 20.27 6.07 -59.17
CA GLN A 802 20.97 7.36 -59.38
C GLN A 802 20.40 8.22 -60.53
N ALA A 803 19.93 7.60 -61.61
CA ALA A 803 19.42 8.29 -62.79
C ALA A 803 18.16 9.13 -62.51
N LEU A 804 17.39 8.81 -61.46
CA LEU A 804 16.16 9.52 -61.11
C LEU A 804 16.40 10.84 -60.38
N LYS A 805 17.64 11.07 -59.90
CA LYS A 805 18.05 12.19 -59.04
C LYS A 805 17.28 12.24 -57.71
N THR A 806 17.89 12.88 -56.72
CA THR A 806 17.30 13.10 -55.40
C THR A 806 16.75 14.52 -55.29
N ALA A 807 15.76 14.75 -54.42
CA ALA A 807 15.19 16.08 -54.21
C ALA A 807 16.24 17.09 -53.68
N TYR A 808 17.19 16.60 -52.90
CA TYR A 808 18.35 17.32 -52.39
C TYR A 808 19.54 16.38 -52.28
N PRO A 809 20.79 16.89 -52.24
CA PRO A 809 21.94 16.00 -52.16
C PRO A 809 22.04 15.32 -50.79
N VAL A 810 22.06 13.99 -50.80
CA VAL A 810 21.98 13.12 -49.62
C VAL A 810 23.12 12.10 -49.65
N SER A 811 23.58 11.68 -48.47
CA SER A 811 24.54 10.58 -48.27
C SER A 811 24.50 10.14 -46.82
N VAL A 812 25.06 8.96 -46.51
CA VAL A 812 25.24 8.47 -45.13
C VAL A 812 25.80 9.55 -44.21
N LYS A 813 26.94 10.14 -44.59
CA LYS A 813 27.61 11.20 -43.82
C LYS A 813 26.74 12.43 -43.59
N ARG A 814 25.84 12.77 -44.52
CA ARG A 814 24.92 13.90 -44.38
C ARG A 814 23.78 13.58 -43.42
N ILE A 815 23.26 12.35 -43.46
CA ILE A 815 22.25 11.88 -42.50
C ILE A 815 22.86 11.82 -41.09
N GLU A 816 24.04 11.23 -40.92
CA GLU A 816 24.78 11.22 -39.64
C GLU A 816 25.12 12.63 -39.12
N LYS A 817 25.41 13.57 -40.03
CA LYS A 817 25.56 14.98 -39.66
C LYS A 817 24.24 15.56 -39.18
N ARG A 818 23.13 15.23 -39.86
CA ARG A 818 21.80 15.76 -39.51
C ARG A 818 21.29 15.21 -38.18
N TRP A 819 21.50 13.93 -37.87
CA TRP A 819 21.30 13.35 -36.53
C TRP A 819 21.93 14.23 -35.44
N ARG A 820 23.23 14.53 -35.60
CA ARG A 820 24.00 15.41 -34.70
C ARG A 820 23.61 16.88 -34.74
N GLU A 821 22.87 17.36 -35.72
CA GLU A 821 22.37 18.74 -35.68
C GLU A 821 21.06 18.81 -34.90
N LEU A 822 20.27 17.72 -34.96
CA LEU A 822 18.93 17.60 -34.41
C LEU A 822 18.86 17.20 -32.93
N GLY A 823 19.95 16.74 -32.30
CA GLY A 823 19.90 16.25 -30.91
C GLY A 823 19.79 14.76 -30.77
N LEU A 824 19.70 14.04 -31.89
CA LEU A 824 19.16 12.70 -31.91
C LEU A 824 20.21 11.61 -31.76
#